data_AF-A0A9D1SAG6-F1
#
_entry.id   AF-A0A9D1SAG6-F1
#
_cell.length_a   1.000
_cell.length_b   1.000
_cell.length_c   1.000
_cell.angle_alpha   90.00
_cell.angle_beta   90.00
_cell.angle_gamma   90.00
#
_symmetry.space_group_name_H-M   'P 1'
#
loop_
_entity.id
_entity.type
_entity.pdbx_description
1 polymer ?
#
loop_
_entity_poly.entity_id
_entity_poly.type
_entity_poly.pdbx_seq_one_letter_code
_entity_poly.pdbx_strand_id
1 'polypeptide(L)'
;MRRWEKKIACIVLVVILLELSIKSYAISTIVENSNQEENIQKETLIENDIQSNVKQEEKQTNQNLKETDENHKIQESDKETKNQTNNKEQESTYRIETSNNVSDTYVGNINSELKRFDMKQAGNGAHYVSGEIVIVEWVDGVSTVPEVLPKITLKSTDGLVSYESFITPTGTNTYYFDQYIEDIDHSKEYVYELESGNPKNVSENKKMQITISNKELGNIKKWKAKIEGNTLKFVPDTYIGNISSELKRFNMKQAANGAHYISGEIVIVEWVDGVSTVPEVLPKITLKSTDGTVSYESFITPTGTNTYYFDQYIEDINHSKEYIYELESGNPKNVSEKKKGQVKIQNQELGIVKDWKVKIENNTLKFREDTYIGNISSELKRFDMKQAANGAHYISGEIVIIEWIDGKSTVPEVLPKIRLKSTDGMVSYESFITPTGTNTYYFDQYIEDINHEKEYIYELESGNPKNVSEKKKGQVTIQNKELGIVKDWIASIADNKLIFKLDAYLGNVTNQLTKFSISNNGEGYSYISGELIFIEWVDGVSTVPEKLPEIRLVSEDGKNSYDMFVKQLSGNTYYFDLWIEGLVSSDMKYYIETESGDRKNISPDRKRKLDFGEKTGEYKNYRYTFQLEEDQTIEVKIESYEGEVVATLEQFNLVTDGKHYSYIEGVANIKEIVDGEEFVSEFLPKVRLKSTDKTKITQIKVSKSGNSTYSFRIPLDYQIDAEKDYYFEVESGDLRNGSDKKIAIMDLRNKVGEYKNFKYTLTINESNQIKVEQESYIGNVATQYVKLNLTSNYLTGEAVVVEWVNGQSTVPAFNPIIRLKSTDHTVNIEMFVKQQSGNTYYFDSNISEINLNKTYYIEISSGDLRNISESQTQQLVLPNGEIVASGMFQGSISDSKITFRKRSYIEGIYGSSGLKVAGDARGSDLRYYQIGNGPNVAFMVFEAHGFEDLWDHDGQELIEIAEQLKTKLVSMNDQELQNKWTIYIIPEANPDGVRHGWTNNGPGRQTLYGALENDGHKGIDMNRCWHISGTSYTQYDGRNYNGSEGFSAYEARSLRDFLLNHKSVNGQTILVELHGWTNQVIGDQEIGAYYKNEFPTCRPTPSYGVGYLVNWARASLGNSSRVARSALIELPSEGITNHQSVVNAGYADRFINATINMLRGIV
;
A
#
# COMPACT_ATOMS: atom_id res chain seq x y z
N MET A 1 -14.89 37.38 -35.54
CA MET A 1 -16.33 37.05 -35.65
C MET A 1 -16.54 36.19 -36.88
N ARG A 2 -17.31 35.08 -36.78
CA ARG A 2 -18.19 34.46 -37.81
C ARG A 2 -17.63 34.20 -39.24
N ARG A 3 -18.02 33.14 -39.95
CA ARG A 3 -18.77 31.89 -39.68
C ARG A 3 -18.69 31.07 -40.97
N TRP A 4 -18.55 29.74 -40.85
CA TRP A 4 -19.14 28.73 -41.77
C TRP A 4 -18.54 28.77 -43.21
N GLU A 5 -18.57 27.74 -44.05
CA GLU A 5 -19.25 26.44 -44.03
C GLU A 5 -18.51 25.48 -44.99
N LYS A 6 -18.27 24.21 -44.59
CA LYS A 6 -18.10 22.99 -45.43
C LYS A 6 -17.22 21.94 -44.73
N LYS A 7 -17.87 20.91 -44.17
CA LYS A 7 -17.38 19.50 -44.18
C LYS A 7 -18.53 18.57 -43.80
N ILE A 8 -19.34 18.21 -44.79
CA ILE A 8 -20.20 17.01 -44.76
C ILE A 8 -19.43 15.95 -45.56
N ALA A 9 -18.77 15.02 -44.86
CA ALA A 9 -18.27 13.73 -45.33
C ALA A 9 -17.32 13.15 -44.25
N CYS A 10 -17.88 12.38 -43.32
CA CYS A 10 -17.21 11.35 -42.48
C CYS A 10 -18.20 10.74 -41.46
N ILE A 11 -19.44 10.51 -41.90
CA ILE A 11 -20.30 9.47 -41.31
C ILE A 11 -19.97 8.20 -42.12
N VAL A 12 -19.98 7.02 -41.48
CA VAL A 12 -19.44 5.74 -41.99
C VAL A 12 -17.90 5.61 -41.93
N LEU A 13 -17.32 5.60 -40.71
CA LEU A 13 -16.07 4.86 -40.41
C LEU A 13 -15.70 4.71 -38.90
N VAL A 14 -16.65 4.89 -37.97
CA VAL A 14 -16.40 4.74 -36.50
C VAL A 14 -17.39 3.75 -35.85
N VAL A 15 -18.02 2.88 -36.64
CA VAL A 15 -18.93 1.81 -36.17
C VAL A 15 -18.32 0.41 -36.36
N ILE A 16 -17.06 0.32 -36.81
CA ILE A 16 -16.31 -0.94 -36.94
C ILE A 16 -14.94 -0.74 -36.27
N LEU A 17 -14.94 -0.63 -34.94
CA LEU A 17 -13.76 -0.73 -34.07
C LEU A 17 -14.15 -0.87 -32.57
N LEU A 18 -15.31 -1.46 -32.30
CA LEU A 18 -15.86 -1.63 -30.94
C LEU A 18 -16.46 -3.04 -30.69
N GLU A 19 -16.05 -4.02 -31.50
CA GLU A 19 -16.22 -5.44 -31.25
C GLU A 19 -14.85 -6.11 -31.40
N LEU A 20 -14.06 -6.21 -30.31
CA LEU A 20 -12.92 -7.13 -30.11
C LEU A 20 -12.19 -6.90 -28.76
N SER A 21 -12.90 -6.93 -27.62
CA SER A 21 -12.25 -7.04 -26.31
C SER A 21 -13.11 -7.72 -25.22
N ILE A 22 -13.75 -8.84 -25.55
CA ILE A 22 -14.29 -9.78 -24.55
C ILE A 22 -13.90 -11.20 -24.98
N LYS A 23 -12.88 -11.76 -24.31
CA LYS A 23 -12.58 -13.21 -24.11
C LYS A 23 -11.08 -13.42 -23.81
N SER A 24 -10.72 -13.54 -22.53
CA SER A 24 -9.82 -14.59 -22.01
C SER A 24 -9.44 -14.32 -20.54
N TYR A 25 -10.07 -15.05 -19.61
CA TYR A 25 -9.53 -15.24 -18.25
C TYR A 25 -10.05 -16.55 -17.67
N ALA A 26 -9.30 -17.64 -17.92
CA ALA A 26 -9.37 -18.91 -17.19
C ALA A 26 -8.27 -19.85 -17.73
N ILE A 27 -7.42 -20.36 -16.83
CA ILE A 27 -7.04 -21.77 -16.66
C ILE A 27 -6.05 -21.83 -15.49
N SER A 28 -6.25 -22.80 -14.61
CA SER A 28 -5.44 -23.06 -13.41
C SER A 28 -4.93 -24.49 -13.41
N THR A 29 -3.66 -24.68 -13.02
CA THR A 29 -3.09 -25.84 -12.29
C THR A 29 -3.42 -27.29 -12.71
N ILE A 30 -2.37 -28.08 -12.98
CA ILE A 30 -2.06 -29.48 -12.60
C ILE A 30 -0.62 -29.74 -13.13
N VAL A 31 0.43 -30.10 -12.36
CA VAL A 31 0.73 -31.31 -11.55
C VAL A 31 1.00 -32.50 -12.51
N GLU A 32 2.08 -33.32 -12.45
CA GLU A 32 2.73 -33.98 -11.30
C GLU A 32 4.16 -34.56 -11.55
N ASN A 33 4.88 -34.81 -10.44
CA ASN A 33 6.02 -35.69 -10.12
C ASN A 33 6.81 -36.51 -11.18
N SER A 34 8.13 -36.60 -10.90
CA SER A 34 8.87 -37.88 -10.95
C SER A 34 9.77 -38.04 -9.70
N ASN A 35 9.43 -38.95 -8.80
CA ASN A 35 10.29 -39.35 -7.66
C ASN A 35 11.38 -40.32 -8.12
N GLN A 36 12.60 -40.17 -7.59
CA GLN A 36 13.42 -41.32 -7.17
C GLN A 36 14.21 -40.97 -5.89
N GLU A 37 14.17 -41.88 -4.93
CA GLU A 37 14.90 -41.82 -3.66
C GLU A 37 16.30 -42.40 -3.83
N GLU A 38 17.33 -41.85 -3.16
CA GLU A 38 18.38 -42.68 -2.56
C GLU A 38 19.16 -41.95 -1.43
N ASN A 39 18.64 -42.12 -0.22
CA ASN A 39 19.32 -42.57 1.00
C ASN A 39 20.87 -42.41 1.20
N ILE A 40 21.20 -42.05 2.46
CA ILE A 40 22.35 -42.51 3.29
C ILE A 40 23.64 -41.65 3.44
N GLN A 41 23.95 -41.47 4.74
CA GLN A 41 25.23 -41.30 5.44
C GLN A 41 25.74 -39.93 5.93
N LYS A 42 25.97 -39.92 7.25
CA LYS A 42 26.80 -39.02 8.04
C LYS A 42 28.28 -39.31 7.75
N GLU A 43 29.16 -38.30 7.81
CA GLU A 43 30.30 -38.32 8.75
C GLU A 43 30.97 -36.95 8.96
N THR A 44 31.10 -36.61 10.24
CA THR A 44 32.15 -35.85 10.95
C THR A 44 33.59 -36.09 10.44
N LEU A 45 34.64 -35.26 10.60
CA LEU A 45 35.07 -34.22 11.58
C LEU A 45 36.34 -33.47 11.06
N ILE A 46 36.72 -32.31 11.66
CA ILE A 46 38.13 -31.83 11.90
C ILE A 46 39.01 -31.41 10.66
N GLU A 47 39.82 -30.34 10.61
CA GLU A 47 40.21 -29.26 11.57
C GLU A 47 40.94 -28.07 10.88
N ASN A 48 41.26 -27.03 11.67
CA ASN A 48 42.38 -26.06 11.58
C ASN A 48 42.13 -24.60 11.10
N ASP A 49 42.12 -23.69 12.10
CA ASP A 49 43.09 -22.60 12.33
C ASP A 49 43.27 -21.43 11.31
N ILE A 50 43.50 -20.17 11.71
CA ILE A 50 43.61 -19.56 13.06
C ILE A 50 43.28 -18.04 13.04
N GLN A 51 42.92 -17.51 14.21
CA GLN A 51 42.99 -16.11 14.69
C GLN A 51 44.13 -15.26 14.08
N SER A 52 44.21 -13.93 14.01
CA SER A 52 43.56 -12.73 14.57
C SER A 52 44.47 -11.55 14.12
N ASN A 53 44.17 -10.28 14.45
CA ASN A 53 45.24 -9.31 14.76
C ASN A 53 44.74 -8.00 15.39
N VAL A 54 45.57 -7.40 16.24
CA VAL A 54 45.34 -6.13 16.95
C VAL A 54 46.63 -5.28 16.92
N LYS A 55 46.51 -4.02 16.47
CA LYS A 55 47.41 -2.85 16.65
C LYS A 55 48.92 -2.96 16.34
N GLN A 56 49.41 -2.06 15.48
CA GLN A 56 50.25 -0.87 15.82
C GLN A 56 50.45 -0.01 14.54
N GLU A 57 50.38 1.34 14.56
CA GLU A 57 51.50 2.30 14.74
C GLU A 57 52.71 2.02 13.82
N GLU A 58 53.28 2.93 13.00
CA GLU A 58 53.45 4.40 13.05
C GLU A 58 53.66 5.04 11.64
N LYS A 59 53.52 6.38 11.54
CA LYS A 59 54.25 7.37 10.67
C LYS A 59 54.33 7.20 9.12
N GLN A 60 54.51 8.23 8.29
CA GLN A 60 54.19 9.68 8.30
C GLN A 60 54.61 10.28 6.93
N THR A 61 53.79 11.14 6.29
CA THR A 61 54.19 12.14 5.23
C THR A 61 54.82 11.62 3.89
N ASN A 62 54.83 12.33 2.75
CA ASN A 62 54.31 13.65 2.33
C ASN A 62 54.17 13.79 0.78
N GLN A 63 53.64 14.95 0.33
CA GLN A 63 53.66 15.58 -1.03
C GLN A 63 52.45 15.28 -1.97
N ASN A 64 51.57 16.25 -2.28
CA ASN A 64 51.73 17.43 -3.18
C ASN A 64 51.86 17.04 -4.67
N LEU A 65 51.23 17.69 -5.66
CA LEU A 65 50.56 19.00 -5.79
C LEU A 65 49.78 19.09 -7.13
N LYS A 66 48.91 20.11 -7.31
CA LYS A 66 48.51 20.76 -8.62
C LYS A 66 47.67 19.90 -9.60
N GLU A 67 46.91 20.43 -10.57
CA GLU A 67 46.40 21.79 -10.95
C GLU A 67 45.01 21.57 -11.65
N THR A 68 44.17 22.54 -12.10
CA THR A 68 44.32 23.96 -12.50
C THR A 68 42.97 24.72 -12.31
N ASP A 69 42.94 26.03 -12.58
CA ASP A 69 41.74 26.88 -12.72
C ASP A 69 40.92 26.64 -14.00
N GLU A 70 39.66 27.12 -14.06
CA GLU A 70 39.31 28.18 -15.02
C GLU A 70 38.01 28.99 -14.71
N ASN A 71 38.03 30.25 -15.14
CA ASN A 71 37.04 31.33 -14.93
C ASN A 71 35.76 31.21 -15.79
N HIS A 72 34.63 31.86 -15.42
CA HIS A 72 34.24 33.20 -15.95
C HIS A 72 32.84 33.77 -15.56
N LYS A 73 32.79 35.12 -15.47
CA LYS A 73 31.67 36.10 -15.71
C LYS A 73 30.36 35.99 -14.89
N ILE A 74 29.85 36.99 -14.14
CA ILE A 74 29.73 38.49 -14.25
C ILE A 74 28.49 38.97 -15.04
N GLN A 75 27.84 40.05 -14.53
CA GLN A 75 26.70 40.87 -15.01
C GLN A 75 25.32 40.47 -14.43
N GLU A 76 24.41 41.39 -14.03
CA GLU A 76 24.31 42.87 -14.14
C GLU A 76 23.36 43.45 -13.04
N SER A 77 23.62 44.63 -12.44
CA SER A 77 22.93 45.96 -12.60
C SER A 77 21.42 46.02 -12.24
N ASP A 78 20.76 47.12 -11.83
CA ASP A 78 21.13 48.47 -11.34
C ASP A 78 19.84 49.15 -10.78
N LYS A 79 19.93 50.11 -9.83
CA LYS A 79 19.52 51.54 -10.05
C LYS A 79 19.45 52.44 -8.80
N GLU A 80 19.93 53.67 -9.02
CA GLU A 80 20.05 54.83 -8.14
C GLU A 80 18.72 55.56 -7.85
N THR A 81 18.72 56.55 -6.93
CA THR A 81 18.46 57.96 -7.34
C THR A 81 19.21 59.00 -6.46
N LYS A 82 19.66 60.06 -7.14
CA LYS A 82 20.59 61.17 -6.79
C LYS A 82 20.13 62.23 -5.76
N ASN A 83 21.12 62.96 -5.20
CA ASN A 83 21.24 64.44 -5.27
C ASN A 83 22.70 64.89 -4.95
N GLN A 84 23.39 65.65 -5.83
CA GLN A 84 23.63 67.12 -5.78
C GLN A 84 24.44 67.65 -4.56
N THR A 85 25.44 68.55 -4.65
CA THR A 85 26.40 68.99 -5.71
C THR A 85 27.51 69.88 -5.08
N ASN A 86 28.72 69.93 -5.67
CA ASN A 86 29.72 71.04 -5.66
C ASN A 86 30.21 71.63 -4.30
N ASN A 87 31.52 71.69 -3.99
CA ASN A 87 32.55 72.46 -4.71
C ASN A 87 33.98 72.10 -4.25
N LYS A 88 34.94 72.08 -5.21
CA LYS A 88 36.27 72.74 -5.27
C LYS A 88 37.16 72.80 -4.00
N GLU A 89 38.46 72.55 -4.07
CA GLU A 89 39.42 73.11 -5.05
C GLU A 89 40.41 72.12 -5.72
N GLN A 90 41.05 72.61 -6.78
CA GLN A 90 42.20 72.05 -7.52
C GLN A 90 43.51 72.21 -6.67
N GLU A 91 44.71 71.73 -7.01
CA GLU A 91 45.28 71.52 -8.35
C GLU A 91 46.47 70.55 -8.36
N SER A 92 46.86 70.08 -9.55
CA SER A 92 47.87 69.04 -9.77
C SER A 92 49.25 69.57 -10.16
N THR A 93 50.30 68.95 -9.58
CA THR A 93 51.65 68.70 -10.15
C THR A 93 52.47 69.85 -10.75
N TYR A 94 53.64 70.16 -10.18
CA TYR A 94 54.88 70.44 -10.95
C TYR A 94 56.17 70.18 -10.14
N ARG A 95 56.92 69.15 -10.57
CA ARG A 95 58.37 69.10 -10.91
C ARG A 95 59.48 69.71 -10.01
N ILE A 96 60.61 68.98 -10.04
CA ILE A 96 62.03 69.37 -9.86
C ILE A 96 62.70 68.90 -8.55
N GLU A 97 63.83 68.20 -8.73
CA GLU A 97 64.75 67.72 -7.69
C GLU A 97 65.54 68.88 -7.07
N THR A 98 65.84 68.82 -5.76
CA THR A 98 67.23 69.00 -5.27
C THR A 98 67.40 68.64 -3.79
N SER A 99 68.52 67.95 -3.52
CA SER A 99 69.32 67.90 -2.26
C SER A 99 68.71 67.45 -0.92
N ASN A 100 69.38 66.42 -0.37
CA ASN A 100 69.75 66.22 1.04
C ASN A 100 68.70 66.41 2.14
N ASN A 101 68.30 65.28 2.75
CA ASN A 101 68.28 65.18 4.21
C ASN A 101 68.77 63.80 4.65
N VAL A 102 69.45 63.77 5.80
CA VAL A 102 70.03 62.55 6.39
C VAL A 102 68.91 61.65 6.92
N SER A 103 69.07 60.33 6.83
CA SER A 103 68.17 59.39 7.49
C SER A 103 68.46 59.36 9.00
N ASP A 104 67.71 60.13 9.79
CA ASP A 104 67.78 60.09 11.25
C ASP A 104 67.26 58.75 11.79
N THR A 105 68.10 57.72 11.80
CA THR A 105 67.89 56.45 12.51
C THR A 105 68.68 56.44 13.81
N TYR A 106 68.13 55.86 14.88
CA TYR A 106 68.77 55.78 16.19
C TYR A 106 68.72 54.36 16.77
N VAL A 107 69.54 54.09 17.78
CA VAL A 107 69.56 52.80 18.51
C VAL A 107 68.91 53.02 19.87
N GLY A 108 67.66 52.58 20.02
CA GLY A 108 66.91 52.60 21.27
C GLY A 108 66.66 51.19 21.80
N ASN A 109 67.20 50.84 22.97
CA ASN A 109 66.88 49.56 23.61
C ASN A 109 65.62 49.72 24.46
N ILE A 110 64.58 48.90 24.26
CA ILE A 110 63.39 48.96 25.10
C ILE A 110 63.56 48.11 26.37
N ASN A 111 63.03 48.58 27.48
CA ASN A 111 62.78 47.77 28.67
C ASN A 111 61.38 48.07 29.23
N SER A 112 60.84 47.13 30.01
CA SER A 112 59.53 47.28 30.62
C SER A 112 59.41 46.66 32.01
N GLU A 113 58.45 47.17 32.78
CA GLU A 113 58.09 46.68 34.10
C GLU A 113 56.56 46.65 34.24
N LEU A 114 55.99 45.45 34.31
CA LEU A 114 54.54 45.25 34.43
C LEU A 114 54.08 45.55 35.86
N LYS A 115 53.14 46.48 36.02
CA LYS A 115 52.58 46.91 37.32
C LYS A 115 51.32 46.16 37.71
N ARG A 116 50.45 45.87 36.75
CA ARG A 116 49.20 45.12 36.96
C ARG A 116 48.86 44.28 35.73
N PHE A 117 48.21 43.15 35.94
CA PHE A 117 47.67 42.29 34.87
C PHE A 117 46.45 41.51 35.39
N ASP A 118 45.28 41.71 34.79
CA ASP A 118 43.99 41.15 35.22
C ASP A 118 43.09 40.88 34.00
N MET A 119 42.24 39.85 34.09
CA MET A 119 41.11 39.69 33.18
C MET A 119 39.88 40.44 33.71
N LYS A 120 39.11 41.01 32.80
CA LYS A 120 37.86 41.75 33.07
C LYS A 120 36.78 41.31 32.11
N GLN A 121 35.54 41.40 32.55
CA GLN A 121 34.36 41.20 31.73
C GLN A 121 33.68 42.55 31.46
N ALA A 122 33.35 42.82 30.20
CA ALA A 122 32.58 43.99 29.80
C ALA A 122 31.07 43.77 30.01
N GLY A 123 30.27 44.84 30.02
CA GLY A 123 28.82 44.78 30.28
C GLY A 123 28.00 44.00 29.23
N ASN A 124 28.60 43.64 28.09
CA ASN A 124 28.03 42.75 27.08
C ASN A 124 28.42 41.27 27.27
N GLY A 125 29.13 40.93 28.34
CA GLY A 125 29.59 39.57 28.67
C GLY A 125 30.95 39.18 28.11
N ALA A 126 31.56 39.99 27.24
CA ALA A 126 32.83 39.68 26.61
C ALA A 126 34.06 39.89 27.52
N HIS A 127 35.08 39.05 27.38
CA HIS A 127 36.27 39.06 28.23
C HIS A 127 37.48 39.70 27.54
N TYR A 128 38.22 40.47 28.34
CA TYR A 128 39.45 41.14 27.96
C TYR A 128 40.52 40.86 29.01
N VAL A 129 41.76 40.65 28.59
CA VAL A 129 42.91 40.67 29.50
C VAL A 129 43.58 42.03 29.39
N SER A 130 43.82 42.67 30.53
CA SER A 130 44.28 44.05 30.61
C SER A 130 45.47 44.19 31.55
N GLY A 131 46.38 45.11 31.24
CA GLY A 131 47.54 45.39 32.07
C GLY A 131 47.87 46.87 32.17
N GLU A 132 48.71 47.19 33.15
CA GLU A 132 49.37 48.48 33.29
C GLU A 132 50.87 48.23 33.35
N ILE A 133 51.64 48.89 32.50
CA ILE A 133 53.05 48.61 32.25
C ILE A 133 53.84 49.91 32.15
N VAL A 134 55.03 49.92 32.74
CA VAL A 134 56.02 50.98 32.50
C VAL A 134 56.89 50.54 31.33
N ILE A 135 57.06 51.40 30.33
CA ILE A 135 57.90 51.17 29.14
C ILE A 135 58.86 52.35 29.02
N VAL A 136 60.15 52.05 28.87
CA VAL A 136 61.23 53.04 28.73
C VAL A 136 62.09 52.64 27.53
N GLU A 137 62.57 53.64 26.77
CA GLU A 137 63.49 53.45 25.66
C GLU A 137 64.85 54.08 26.00
N TRP A 138 65.92 53.30 25.90
CA TRP A 138 67.28 53.74 26.21
C TRP A 138 68.04 54.11 24.94
N VAL A 139 68.25 55.41 24.75
CA VAL A 139 69.00 55.97 23.62
C VAL A 139 70.33 56.49 24.14
N ASP A 140 71.44 56.02 23.58
CA ASP A 140 72.82 56.38 23.98
C ASP A 140 73.10 56.28 25.50
N GLY A 141 72.44 55.33 26.18
CA GLY A 141 72.56 55.09 27.62
C GLY A 141 71.71 56.01 28.50
N VAL A 142 70.89 56.89 27.92
CA VAL A 142 69.92 57.74 28.62
C VAL A 142 68.52 57.13 28.53
N SER A 143 67.81 57.06 29.66
CA SER A 143 66.40 56.63 29.66
C SER A 143 65.50 57.74 29.14
N THR A 144 64.68 57.40 28.14
CA THR A 144 63.74 58.31 27.50
C THR A 144 62.31 57.78 27.57
N VAL A 145 61.36 58.70 27.48
CA VAL A 145 59.97 58.36 27.15
C VAL A 145 59.94 57.97 25.67
N PRO A 146 59.37 56.83 25.26
CA PRO A 146 59.18 56.50 23.86
C PRO A 146 58.42 57.63 23.12
N GLU A 147 59.03 58.24 22.11
CA GLU A 147 58.43 59.35 21.35
C GLU A 147 57.20 58.92 20.53
N VAL A 148 57.14 57.64 20.17
CA VAL A 148 56.03 57.02 19.44
C VAL A 148 55.46 55.90 20.29
N LEU A 149 54.13 55.81 20.33
CA LEU A 149 53.37 54.82 21.10
C LEU A 149 53.91 53.40 20.86
N PRO A 150 54.44 52.70 21.89
CA PRO A 150 54.93 51.34 21.74
C PRO A 150 53.83 50.37 21.28
N LYS A 151 54.22 49.27 20.64
CA LYS A 151 53.31 48.23 20.17
C LYS A 151 53.33 47.02 21.09
N ILE A 152 52.17 46.54 21.52
CA ILE A 152 52.02 45.29 22.26
C ILE A 152 51.23 44.29 21.40
N THR A 153 51.70 43.05 21.32
CA THR A 153 51.13 41.99 20.49
C THR A 153 51.04 40.69 21.28
N LEU A 154 49.85 40.09 21.36
CA LEU A 154 49.64 38.73 21.87
C LEU A 154 49.91 37.72 20.74
N LYS A 155 50.97 36.93 20.84
CA LYS A 155 51.36 35.92 19.84
C LYS A 155 51.19 34.52 20.38
N SER A 156 50.72 33.58 19.56
CA SER A 156 50.78 32.16 19.93
C SER A 156 52.22 31.66 19.97
N THR A 157 52.52 30.72 20.85
CA THR A 157 53.87 30.15 21.02
C THR A 157 54.34 29.33 19.82
N ASP A 158 53.41 28.88 18.96
CA ASP A 158 53.69 28.25 17.66
C ASP A 158 53.91 29.26 16.52
N GLY A 159 53.72 30.57 16.77
CA GLY A 159 53.90 31.64 15.80
C GLY A 159 52.81 31.75 14.72
N LEU A 160 51.76 30.93 14.76
CA LEU A 160 50.74 30.86 13.70
C LEU A 160 49.67 31.96 13.78
N VAL A 161 49.40 32.52 14.96
CA VAL A 161 48.42 33.61 15.14
C VAL A 161 48.97 34.72 16.03
N SER A 162 48.54 35.95 15.74
CA SER A 162 49.08 37.16 16.35
C SER A 162 47.98 38.22 16.41
N TYR A 163 47.71 38.74 17.61
CA TYR A 163 46.69 39.75 17.87
C TYR A 163 47.36 41.02 18.40
N GLU A 164 47.06 42.16 17.80
CA GLU A 164 47.55 43.45 18.26
C GLU A 164 46.67 43.95 19.41
N SER A 165 47.30 44.30 20.53
CA SER A 165 46.62 44.75 21.74
C SER A 165 46.38 46.26 21.68
N PHE A 166 45.25 46.72 22.20
CA PHE A 166 45.03 48.15 22.42
C PHE A 166 46.01 48.66 23.46
N ILE A 167 46.57 49.85 23.26
CA ILE A 167 47.50 50.49 24.20
C ILE A 167 47.28 52.02 24.20
N THR A 168 47.37 52.63 25.39
CA THR A 168 47.27 54.08 25.57
C THR A 168 48.17 54.53 26.73
N PRO A 169 48.83 55.70 26.64
CA PRO A 169 49.57 56.26 27.77
C PRO A 169 48.63 56.64 28.92
N THR A 170 49.09 56.40 30.15
CA THR A 170 48.41 56.72 31.42
C THR A 170 49.31 57.51 32.39
N GLY A 171 50.62 57.60 32.10
CA GLY A 171 51.59 58.44 32.78
C GLY A 171 52.72 58.85 31.82
N THR A 172 53.85 59.34 32.34
CA THR A 172 55.02 59.70 31.50
C THR A 172 55.65 58.49 30.82
N ASN A 173 55.94 57.42 31.57
CA ASN A 173 56.44 56.14 31.04
C ASN A 173 55.43 54.99 31.22
N THR A 174 54.21 55.29 31.67
CA THR A 174 53.21 54.26 32.03
C THR A 174 52.12 54.19 30.99
N TYR A 175 51.74 52.97 30.63
CA TYR A 175 50.76 52.66 29.61
C TYR A 175 49.75 51.64 30.14
N TYR A 176 48.49 51.83 29.79
CA TYR A 176 47.47 50.80 29.88
C TYR A 176 47.41 50.03 28.56
N PHE A 177 47.22 48.72 28.63
CA PHE A 177 46.92 47.90 27.45
C PHE A 177 45.80 46.90 27.74
N ASP A 178 45.06 46.51 26.71
CA ASP A 178 44.16 45.35 26.77
C ASP A 178 44.04 44.58 25.45
N GLN A 179 43.56 43.34 25.58
CA GLN A 179 43.37 42.38 24.51
C GLN A 179 42.03 41.69 24.69
N TYR A 180 41.17 41.78 23.68
CA TYR A 180 39.96 40.96 23.56
C TYR A 180 40.35 39.49 23.41
N ILE A 181 39.76 38.60 24.21
CA ILE A 181 40.09 37.16 24.24
C ILE A 181 38.89 36.23 24.04
N GLU A 182 37.69 36.77 23.76
CA GLU A 182 36.48 35.96 23.57
C GLU A 182 36.59 35.00 22.38
N ASP A 183 37.16 35.46 21.27
CA ASP A 183 37.15 34.75 19.98
C ASP A 183 38.57 34.45 19.44
N ILE A 184 39.57 34.41 20.32
CA ILE A 184 40.90 33.86 20.00
C ILE A 184 40.89 32.32 20.10
N ASP A 185 41.87 31.66 19.48
CA ASP A 185 41.97 30.20 19.53
C ASP A 185 42.41 29.71 20.91
N HIS A 186 41.43 29.30 21.73
CA HIS A 186 41.65 28.78 23.08
C HIS A 186 42.35 27.40 23.12
N SER A 187 42.67 26.77 21.97
CA SER A 187 43.53 25.58 21.95
C SER A 187 45.03 25.91 22.03
N LYS A 188 45.38 27.18 21.79
CA LYS A 188 46.78 27.65 21.77
C LYS A 188 47.22 28.29 23.08
N GLU A 189 48.53 28.30 23.26
CA GLU A 189 49.25 29.01 24.31
C GLU A 189 49.83 30.32 23.76
N TYR A 190 49.84 31.40 24.54
CA TYR A 190 50.19 32.75 24.06
C TYR A 190 51.18 33.52 24.95
N VAL A 191 52.00 34.36 24.35
CA VAL A 191 52.92 35.31 25.02
C VAL A 191 52.71 36.73 24.53
N TYR A 192 52.98 37.73 25.38
CA TYR A 192 52.94 39.14 24.99
C TYR A 192 54.33 39.62 24.55
N GLU A 193 54.43 40.14 23.33
CA GLU A 193 55.61 40.82 22.79
C GLU A 193 55.37 42.34 22.81
N LEU A 194 56.37 43.09 23.26
CA LEU A 194 56.47 44.54 23.23
C LEU A 194 57.50 44.96 22.17
N GLU A 195 57.20 46.00 21.40
CA GLU A 195 58.06 46.58 20.37
C GLU A 195 58.05 48.12 20.45
N SER A 196 59.19 48.78 20.18
CA SER A 196 59.24 50.23 20.03
C SER A 196 58.38 50.70 18.86
N GLY A 197 57.54 51.71 19.09
CA GLY A 197 56.65 52.24 18.06
C GLY A 197 57.37 53.06 16.98
N ASN A 198 58.61 53.48 17.20
CA ASN A 198 59.30 54.40 16.30
C ASN A 198 59.98 53.65 15.14
N PRO A 199 59.54 53.81 13.88
CA PRO A 199 60.13 53.11 12.74
C PRO A 199 61.59 53.51 12.47
N LYS A 200 62.07 54.61 13.05
CA LYS A 200 63.48 55.05 13.00
C LYS A 200 64.40 54.30 13.97
N ASN A 201 63.86 53.55 14.93
CA ASN A 201 64.66 52.74 15.84
C ASN A 201 65.17 51.47 15.14
N VAL A 202 66.49 51.35 15.02
CA VAL A 202 67.18 50.24 14.36
C VAL A 202 67.87 49.27 15.35
N SER A 203 67.61 49.40 16.66
CA SER A 203 68.18 48.48 17.66
C SER A 203 67.72 47.03 17.48
N GLU A 204 68.64 46.09 17.69
CA GLU A 204 68.34 44.65 17.82
C GLU A 204 67.46 44.36 19.05
N ASN A 205 67.55 45.20 20.10
CA ASN A 205 66.76 45.10 21.34
C ASN A 205 65.57 46.08 21.35
N LYS A 206 65.01 46.39 20.17
CA LYS A 206 63.76 47.16 20.06
C LYS A 206 62.49 46.33 20.27
N LYS A 207 62.62 45.03 20.53
CA LYS A 207 61.54 44.12 20.92
C LYS A 207 61.92 43.30 22.16
N MET A 208 60.93 42.96 22.99
CA MET A 208 61.10 42.04 24.13
C MET A 208 59.79 41.32 24.43
N GLN A 209 59.84 40.16 25.12
CA GLN A 209 58.64 39.59 25.74
C GLN A 209 58.34 40.30 27.06
N ILE A 210 57.06 40.61 27.30
CA ILE A 210 56.59 41.09 28.61
C ILE A 210 56.64 39.91 29.58
N THR A 211 57.20 40.13 30.77
CA THR A 211 57.21 39.11 31.84
C THR A 211 55.99 39.28 32.74
N ILE A 212 55.19 38.23 32.87
CA ILE A 212 53.95 38.14 33.63
C ILE A 212 54.08 36.96 34.62
N SER A 213 53.88 37.23 35.91
CA SER A 213 53.93 36.18 36.94
C SER A 213 52.75 35.21 36.83
N ASN A 214 52.97 33.96 37.24
CA ASN A 214 51.92 32.93 37.27
C ASN A 214 50.69 33.41 38.06
N LYS A 215 49.50 33.33 37.45
CA LYS A 215 48.25 33.88 38.01
C LYS A 215 47.04 33.25 37.34
N GLU A 216 46.03 32.85 38.12
CA GLU A 216 44.71 32.51 37.56
C GLU A 216 43.93 33.79 37.22
N LEU A 217 43.28 33.82 36.06
CA LEU A 217 42.59 35.01 35.56
C LEU A 217 41.07 34.91 35.67
N GLY A 218 40.50 33.72 35.43
CA GLY A 218 39.07 33.44 35.54
C GLY A 218 38.55 32.54 34.41
N ASN A 219 37.23 32.39 34.30
CA ASN A 219 36.60 31.51 33.32
C ASN A 219 36.12 32.28 32.08
N ILE A 220 36.18 31.64 30.92
CA ILE A 220 35.74 32.15 29.61
C ILE A 220 35.16 31.00 28.78
N LYS A 221 33.88 31.11 28.40
CA LYS A 221 33.11 30.03 27.75
C LYS A 221 33.23 28.71 28.54
N LYS A 222 33.91 27.69 28.01
CA LYS A 222 34.15 26.37 28.64
C LYS A 222 35.56 26.19 29.22
N TRP A 223 36.35 27.26 29.26
CA TRP A 223 37.76 27.26 29.60
C TRP A 223 38.05 28.13 30.82
N LYS A 224 39.10 27.78 31.56
CA LYS A 224 39.71 28.60 32.60
C LYS A 224 41.02 29.20 32.07
N ALA A 225 41.10 30.53 32.07
CA ALA A 225 42.27 31.28 31.64
C ALA A 225 43.27 31.44 32.80
N LYS A 226 44.55 31.14 32.56
CA LYS A 226 45.65 31.32 33.52
C LYS A 226 46.94 31.75 32.83
N ILE A 227 47.80 32.46 33.57
CA ILE A 227 49.22 32.66 33.23
C ILE A 227 50.02 31.57 33.94
N GLU A 228 50.84 30.84 33.19
CA GLU A 228 51.73 29.79 33.69
C GLU A 228 53.00 29.73 32.85
N GLY A 229 54.16 29.98 33.46
CA GLY A 229 55.46 29.96 32.77
C GLY A 229 55.65 31.13 31.80
N ASN A 230 55.14 32.32 32.15
CA ASN A 230 55.01 33.51 31.29
C ASN A 230 53.98 33.40 30.14
N THR A 231 53.18 32.34 30.12
CA THR A 231 52.32 32.02 28.99
C THR A 231 50.84 32.04 29.39
N LEU A 232 49.99 32.72 28.61
CA LEU A 232 48.54 32.67 28.73
C LEU A 232 48.02 31.36 28.14
N LYS A 233 47.31 30.60 28.97
CA LYS A 233 46.76 29.28 28.66
C LYS A 233 45.27 29.22 28.98
N PHE A 234 44.54 28.43 28.20
CA PHE A 234 43.14 28.10 28.42
C PHE A 234 43.04 26.60 28.68
N VAL A 235 42.57 26.20 29.87
CA VAL A 235 42.38 24.78 30.24
C VAL A 235 40.89 24.47 30.40
N PRO A 236 40.41 23.24 30.13
CA PRO A 236 38.99 22.92 30.29
C PRO A 236 38.51 23.17 31.74
N ASP A 237 37.33 23.78 31.89
CA ASP A 237 36.70 24.02 33.19
C ASP A 237 35.97 22.74 33.66
N THR A 238 36.73 21.79 34.21
CA THR A 238 36.27 20.46 34.65
C THR A 238 36.65 20.16 36.11
N TYR A 239 35.93 19.24 36.74
CA TYR A 239 36.20 18.77 38.11
C TYR A 239 35.97 17.27 38.28
N ILE A 240 36.46 16.70 39.39
CA ILE A 240 36.27 15.28 39.74
C ILE A 240 35.29 15.21 40.92
N GLY A 241 34.03 14.84 40.63
CA GLY A 241 32.99 14.61 41.63
C GLY A 241 32.57 13.14 41.69
N ASN A 242 32.70 12.47 42.83
CA ASN A 242 32.20 11.10 42.98
C ASN A 242 30.75 11.13 43.45
N ILE A 243 29.84 10.41 42.79
CA ILE A 243 28.43 10.37 43.20
C ILE A 243 28.16 9.24 44.21
N SER A 244 27.29 9.51 45.16
CA SER A 244 26.80 8.53 46.13
C SER A 244 25.32 8.77 46.42
N SER A 245 24.60 7.73 46.86
CA SER A 245 23.19 7.87 47.23
C SER A 245 22.75 6.95 48.36
N GLU A 246 21.66 7.36 49.02
CA GLU A 246 20.98 6.63 50.08
C GLU A 246 19.46 6.71 49.84
N LEU A 247 18.83 5.58 49.55
CA LEU A 247 17.39 5.50 49.30
C LEU A 247 16.62 5.55 50.62
N LYS A 248 15.66 6.48 50.74
CA LYS A 248 14.84 6.68 51.94
C LYS A 248 13.49 5.98 51.85
N ARG A 249 12.85 6.04 50.68
CA ARG A 249 11.54 5.40 50.41
C ARG A 249 11.52 4.85 48.98
N PHE A 250 10.81 3.76 48.78
CA PHE A 250 10.61 3.13 47.47
C PHE A 250 9.29 2.36 47.49
N ASN A 251 8.34 2.72 46.61
CA ASN A 251 6.99 2.15 46.59
C ASN A 251 6.46 2.08 45.16
N MET A 252 5.69 1.04 44.86
CA MET A 252 4.83 1.03 43.68
C MET A 252 3.51 1.74 43.98
N LYS A 253 2.97 2.46 42.99
CA LYS A 253 1.72 3.23 43.07
C LYS A 253 0.96 3.13 41.76
N GLN A 254 -0.30 3.53 41.80
CA GLN A 254 -1.18 3.63 40.64
C GLN A 254 -1.57 5.10 40.44
N ALA A 255 -1.48 5.59 39.20
CA ALA A 255 -1.91 6.93 38.81
C ALA A 255 -3.44 6.96 38.56
N ALA A 256 -4.01 8.17 38.46
CA ALA A 256 -5.46 8.36 38.32
C ALA A 256 -6.06 7.78 37.01
N ASN A 257 -5.23 7.51 36.00
CA ASN A 257 -5.57 6.82 34.76
C ASN A 257 -5.47 5.28 34.86
N GLY A 258 -5.18 4.74 36.04
CA GLY A 258 -4.97 3.30 36.27
C GLY A 258 -3.53 2.81 36.03
N ALA A 259 -2.64 3.64 35.49
CA ALA A 259 -1.29 3.21 35.12
C ALA A 259 -0.37 3.04 36.34
N HIS A 260 0.41 1.96 36.37
CA HIS A 260 1.33 1.65 37.47
C HIS A 260 2.70 2.28 37.29
N TYR A 261 3.23 2.81 38.39
CA TYR A 261 4.54 3.44 38.44
C TYR A 261 5.28 3.14 39.74
N ILE A 262 6.60 3.08 39.66
CA ILE A 262 7.50 3.03 40.82
C ILE A 262 7.86 4.46 41.18
N SER A 263 7.86 4.76 42.48
CA SER A 263 8.30 6.05 43.01
C SER A 263 9.26 5.85 44.19
N GLY A 264 10.25 6.73 44.29
CA GLY A 264 11.21 6.72 45.38
C GLY A 264 11.58 8.12 45.88
N GLU A 265 12.11 8.15 47.09
CA GLU A 265 12.74 9.33 47.67
C GLU A 265 14.17 8.94 48.04
N ILE A 266 15.14 9.71 47.56
CA ILE A 266 16.56 9.36 47.57
C ILE A 266 17.39 10.57 47.98
N VAL A 267 18.39 10.35 48.82
CA VAL A 267 19.44 11.34 49.09
C VAL A 267 20.57 11.10 48.09
N ILE A 268 21.01 12.14 47.39
CA ILE A 268 22.11 12.10 46.43
C ILE A 268 23.16 13.14 46.85
N VAL A 269 24.41 12.72 46.94
CA VAL A 269 25.55 13.56 47.34
C VAL A 269 26.67 13.40 46.34
N GLU A 270 27.19 14.52 45.85
CA GLU A 270 28.40 14.57 45.04
C GLU A 270 29.60 14.95 45.92
N TRP A 271 30.71 14.23 45.77
CA TRP A 271 31.93 14.42 46.58
C TRP A 271 33.03 15.02 45.72
N VAL A 272 33.29 16.30 45.88
CA VAL A 272 34.34 17.05 45.18
C VAL A 272 35.50 17.26 46.14
N ASP A 273 36.70 16.82 45.77
CA ASP A 273 37.92 16.89 46.60
C ASP A 273 37.75 16.36 48.04
N GLY A 274 36.86 15.37 48.22
CA GLY A 274 36.55 14.76 49.52
C GLY A 274 35.52 15.53 50.37
N VAL A 275 35.00 16.67 49.89
CA VAL A 275 33.93 17.44 50.52
C VAL A 275 32.58 17.03 49.94
N SER A 276 31.59 16.79 50.81
CA SER A 276 30.21 16.52 50.40
C SER A 276 29.53 17.79 49.92
N THR A 277 29.02 17.78 48.69
CA THR A 277 28.32 18.90 48.06
C THR A 277 26.91 18.49 47.65
N VAL A 278 26.04 19.49 47.51
CA VAL A 278 24.79 19.38 46.76
C VAL A 278 25.15 19.33 45.27
N PRO A 279 24.66 18.35 44.48
CA PRO A 279 24.83 18.38 43.03
C PRO A 279 24.31 19.70 42.43
N GLU A 280 25.19 20.48 41.79
CA GLU A 280 24.84 21.78 41.20
C GLU A 280 23.85 21.65 40.02
N VAL A 281 23.88 20.49 39.35
CA VAL A 281 22.99 20.14 38.24
C VAL A 281 22.20 18.90 38.63
N LEU A 282 20.91 18.89 38.30
CA LEU A 282 19.97 17.82 38.61
C LEU A 282 20.53 16.44 38.21
N PRO A 283 20.75 15.50 39.16
CA PRO A 283 21.23 14.16 38.85
C PRO A 283 20.27 13.40 37.94
N LYS A 284 20.78 12.39 37.22
CA LYS A 284 19.99 11.53 36.34
C LYS A 284 19.79 10.15 36.97
N ILE A 285 18.57 9.65 36.96
CA ILE A 285 18.23 8.27 37.36
C ILE A 285 17.65 7.54 36.14
N THR A 286 18.12 6.32 35.90
CA THR A 286 17.76 5.50 34.73
C THR A 286 17.46 4.07 35.15
N LEU A 287 16.27 3.56 34.81
CA LEU A 287 15.90 2.15 34.93
C LEU A 287 16.44 1.38 33.72
N LYS A 288 17.43 0.52 33.93
CA LYS A 288 18.21 -0.15 32.88
C LYS A 288 18.11 -1.66 33.03
N SER A 289 17.92 -2.39 31.93
CA SER A 289 17.91 -3.85 31.99
C SER A 289 19.29 -4.39 32.37
N THR A 290 19.34 -5.51 33.08
CA THR A 290 20.60 -6.14 33.54
C THR A 290 21.48 -6.64 32.39
N ASP A 291 20.89 -6.88 31.22
CA ASP A 291 21.58 -7.22 29.96
C ASP A 291 21.98 -5.99 29.12
N GLY A 292 21.62 -4.77 29.55
CA GLY A 292 21.92 -3.53 28.85
C GLY A 292 21.13 -3.26 27.55
N THR A 293 20.17 -4.12 27.19
CA THR A 293 19.42 -4.00 25.92
C THR A 293 18.36 -2.89 25.91
N VAL A 294 17.79 -2.52 27.06
CA VAL A 294 16.77 -1.46 27.18
C VAL A 294 17.05 -0.55 28.38
N SER A 295 16.64 0.71 28.26
CA SER A 295 16.96 1.76 29.23
C SER A 295 15.88 2.83 29.21
N TYR A 296 15.34 3.17 30.38
CA TYR A 296 14.26 4.13 30.58
C TYR A 296 14.70 5.23 31.54
N GLU A 297 14.58 6.49 31.15
CA GLU A 297 14.94 7.63 31.99
C GLU A 297 13.79 7.96 32.94
N SER A 298 14.09 8.02 34.24
CA SER A 298 13.10 8.28 35.28
C SER A 298 12.94 9.78 35.50
N PHE A 299 11.71 10.23 35.78
CA PHE A 299 11.48 11.59 36.24
C PHE A 299 12.17 11.79 37.59
N ILE A 300 12.78 12.95 37.81
CA ILE A 300 13.46 13.32 39.05
C ILE A 300 13.25 14.80 39.34
N THR A 301 13.01 15.15 40.61
CA THR A 301 12.88 16.53 41.07
C THR A 301 13.44 16.71 42.48
N PRO A 302 14.09 17.85 42.82
CA PRO A 302 14.53 18.12 44.18
C PRO A 302 13.33 18.27 45.13
N THR A 303 13.44 17.69 46.32
CA THR A 303 12.47 17.82 47.44
C THR A 303 13.12 18.33 48.73
N GLY A 304 14.45 18.43 48.77
CA GLY A 304 15.24 19.01 49.85
C GLY A 304 16.66 19.30 49.36
N THR A 305 17.58 19.67 50.26
CA THR A 305 18.94 20.12 49.87
C THR A 305 19.73 19.05 49.12
N ASN A 306 19.76 17.82 49.63
CA ASN A 306 20.36 16.66 48.97
C ASN A 306 19.30 15.59 48.62
N THR A 307 18.01 15.91 48.74
CA THR A 307 16.92 14.94 48.67
C THR A 307 16.10 15.16 47.41
N TYR A 308 15.80 14.07 46.72
CA TYR A 308 15.12 14.05 45.44
C TYR A 308 13.98 13.04 45.49
N TYR A 309 12.88 13.38 44.83
CA TYR A 309 11.84 12.42 44.45
C TYR A 309 12.14 11.95 43.03
N PHE A 310 11.92 10.67 42.76
CA PHE A 310 11.95 10.12 41.41
C PHE A 310 10.76 9.20 41.16
N ASP A 311 10.31 9.11 39.91
CA ASP A 311 9.37 8.08 39.48
C ASP A 311 9.56 7.59 38.04
N GLN A 312 8.95 6.43 37.77
CA GLN A 312 9.05 5.70 36.52
C GLN A 312 7.76 4.91 36.30
N TYR A 313 7.02 5.18 35.22
CA TYR A 313 5.95 4.27 34.78
C TYR A 313 6.56 2.94 34.37
N ILE A 314 5.95 1.85 34.83
CA ILE A 314 6.42 0.47 34.62
C ILE A 314 5.40 -0.40 33.88
N GLU A 315 4.31 0.18 33.38
CA GLU A 315 3.23 -0.61 32.79
C GLU A 315 3.52 -1.13 31.37
N ASP A 316 4.33 -0.38 30.61
CA ASP A 316 4.67 -0.66 29.21
C ASP A 316 6.18 -0.87 29.00
N ILE A 317 6.91 -1.21 30.06
CA ILE A 317 8.31 -1.66 29.95
C ILE A 317 8.35 -3.17 29.64
N ASN A 318 9.49 -3.68 29.15
CA ASN A 318 9.60 -5.10 28.81
C ASN A 318 9.67 -5.97 30.10
N HIS A 319 8.55 -6.56 30.51
CA HIS A 319 8.46 -7.43 31.69
C HIS A 319 9.25 -8.76 31.58
N SER A 320 9.74 -9.14 30.39
CA SER A 320 10.62 -10.31 30.26
C SER A 320 12.06 -10.05 30.73
N LYS A 321 12.37 -8.82 31.15
CA LYS A 321 13.70 -8.38 31.58
C LYS A 321 13.74 -8.11 33.08
N GLU A 322 14.92 -8.27 33.65
CA GLU A 322 15.25 -7.83 34.99
C GLU A 322 15.95 -6.46 34.94
N TYR A 323 15.70 -5.57 35.91
CA TYR A 323 16.16 -4.17 35.86
C TYR A 323 16.88 -3.68 37.12
N ILE A 324 17.77 -2.72 36.94
CA ILE A 324 18.47 -1.98 37.99
C ILE A 324 18.30 -0.46 37.79
N TYR A 325 18.38 0.31 38.87
CA TYR A 325 18.41 1.77 38.81
C TYR A 325 19.86 2.28 38.82
N GLU A 326 20.30 2.84 37.69
CA GLU A 326 21.58 3.55 37.53
C GLU A 326 21.39 5.04 37.88
N LEU A 327 22.33 5.61 38.62
CA LEU A 327 22.39 7.02 39.03
C LEU A 327 23.64 7.66 38.39
N GLU A 328 23.51 8.86 37.85
CA GLU A 328 24.59 9.64 37.23
C GLU A 328 24.55 11.10 37.67
N SER A 329 25.73 11.72 37.84
CA SER A 329 25.83 13.18 38.05
C SER A 329 25.37 13.93 36.80
N GLY A 330 24.48 14.91 36.99
CA GLY A 330 23.96 15.73 35.90
C GLY A 330 24.95 16.75 35.35
N ASN A 331 26.06 17.04 36.05
CA ASN A 331 26.95 18.12 35.66
C ASN A 331 27.92 17.67 34.54
N PRO A 332 27.85 18.24 33.32
CA PRO A 332 28.71 17.83 32.21
C PRO A 332 30.19 18.17 32.44
N LYS A 333 30.53 19.04 33.40
CA LYS A 333 31.91 19.34 33.80
C LYS A 333 32.54 18.26 34.70
N ASN A 334 31.74 17.33 35.23
CA ASN A 334 32.25 16.24 36.06
C ASN A 334 32.87 15.15 35.18
N VAL A 335 34.19 14.98 35.32
CA VAL A 335 34.99 13.99 34.59
C VAL A 335 35.39 12.77 35.44
N SER A 336 34.82 12.60 36.63
CA SER A 336 35.10 11.43 37.49
C SER A 336 34.64 10.12 36.85
N GLU A 337 35.49 9.08 36.94
CA GLU A 337 35.12 7.70 36.65
C GLU A 337 34.00 7.16 37.57
N LYS A 338 33.83 7.77 38.75
CA LYS A 338 32.80 7.44 39.74
C LYS A 338 31.64 8.46 39.75
N LYS A 339 31.39 9.14 38.64
CA LYS A 339 30.20 9.98 38.45
C LYS A 339 28.91 9.18 38.18
N LYS A 340 29.03 7.85 38.07
CA LYS A 340 27.92 6.88 37.96
C LYS A 340 27.94 5.92 39.15
N GLY A 341 26.76 5.44 39.55
CA GLY A 341 26.58 4.40 40.58
C GLY A 341 25.25 3.68 40.44
N GLN A 342 25.00 2.66 41.27
CA GLN A 342 23.69 2.01 41.34
C GLN A 342 22.94 2.47 42.60
N VAL A 343 21.64 2.71 42.46
CA VAL A 343 20.75 2.89 43.61
C VAL A 343 20.59 1.53 44.30
N LYS A 344 20.72 1.53 45.64
CA LYS A 344 20.56 0.33 46.46
C LYS A 344 19.15 0.26 47.05
N ILE A 345 18.42 -0.80 46.72
CA ILE A 345 17.04 -1.08 47.07
C ILE A 345 16.99 -2.42 47.82
N GLN A 346 16.26 -2.47 48.93
CA GLN A 346 16.11 -3.71 49.72
C GLN A 346 15.11 -4.67 49.07
N ASN A 347 15.26 -5.96 49.35
CA ASN A 347 14.33 -6.99 48.85
C ASN A 347 12.92 -6.77 49.41
N GLN A 348 11.91 -6.67 48.54
CA GLN A 348 10.51 -6.45 48.91
C GLN A 348 9.58 -6.87 47.78
N GLU A 349 8.39 -7.39 48.12
CA GLU A 349 7.28 -7.57 47.18
C GLU A 349 6.57 -6.22 46.99
N LEU A 350 6.25 -5.83 45.75
CA LEU A 350 5.65 -4.52 45.43
C LEU A 350 4.16 -4.61 45.07
N GLY A 351 3.72 -5.70 44.45
CA GLY A 351 2.33 -5.93 44.05
C GLY A 351 2.20 -6.63 42.71
N ILE A 352 1.12 -6.35 41.98
CA ILE A 352 0.85 -6.87 40.63
C ILE A 352 0.69 -5.70 39.65
N VAL A 353 1.25 -5.83 38.46
CA VAL A 353 1.06 -4.92 37.31
C VAL A 353 0.66 -5.76 36.10
N LYS A 354 -0.53 -5.49 35.54
CA LYS A 354 -1.18 -6.39 34.55
C LYS A 354 -1.21 -7.83 35.10
N ASP A 355 -0.53 -8.79 34.47
CA ASP A 355 -0.45 -10.19 34.93
C ASP A 355 0.88 -10.55 35.64
N TRP A 356 1.68 -9.55 36.01
CA TRP A 356 3.02 -9.74 36.55
C TRP A 356 3.09 -9.37 38.03
N LYS A 357 3.47 -10.32 38.87
CA LYS A 357 3.94 -10.06 40.24
C LYS A 357 5.28 -9.33 40.17
N VAL A 358 5.34 -8.16 40.78
CA VAL A 358 6.50 -7.24 40.74
C VAL A 358 7.19 -7.24 42.09
N LYS A 359 8.51 -7.44 42.11
CA LYS A 359 9.32 -7.42 43.33
C LYS A 359 10.75 -6.96 43.13
N ILE A 360 11.39 -6.54 44.21
CA ILE A 360 12.84 -6.34 44.29
C ILE A 360 13.47 -7.59 44.91
N GLU A 361 14.45 -8.17 44.23
CA GLU A 361 15.21 -9.34 44.69
C GLU A 361 16.68 -9.16 44.27
N ASN A 362 17.58 -9.07 45.24
CA ASN A 362 19.03 -8.85 45.08
C ASN A 362 19.37 -7.54 44.34
N ASN A 363 18.75 -6.43 44.76
CA ASN A 363 18.83 -5.09 44.14
C ASN A 363 18.21 -4.98 42.73
N THR A 364 17.52 -6.02 42.27
CA THR A 364 16.98 -6.10 40.91
C THR A 364 15.46 -6.12 40.92
N LEU A 365 14.84 -5.27 40.10
CA LEU A 365 13.40 -5.28 39.84
C LEU A 365 13.06 -6.43 38.89
N LYS A 366 12.14 -7.30 39.34
CA LYS A 366 11.74 -8.52 38.65
C LYS A 366 10.24 -8.59 38.49
N PHE A 367 9.83 -9.10 37.34
CA PHE A 367 8.46 -9.43 36.99
C PHE A 367 8.35 -10.96 36.91
N ARG A 368 7.30 -11.55 37.48
CA ARG A 368 7.00 -12.99 37.37
C ARG A 368 5.51 -13.19 37.07
N GLU A 369 5.16 -14.15 36.24
CA GLU A 369 3.77 -14.44 35.89
C GLU A 369 2.94 -14.83 37.13
N ASP A 370 1.76 -14.23 37.25
CA ASP A 370 0.79 -14.54 38.30
C ASP A 370 0.04 -15.84 38.00
N THR A 371 0.52 -16.97 38.53
CA THR A 371 0.00 -18.32 38.25
C THR A 371 -0.45 -19.09 39.51
N TYR A 372 -1.31 -20.10 39.33
CA TYR A 372 -1.83 -20.99 40.38
C TYR A 372 -2.04 -22.44 39.90
N ILE A 373 -2.28 -23.38 40.81
CA ILE A 373 -2.53 -24.79 40.49
C ILE A 373 -4.00 -25.12 40.80
N GLY A 374 -4.81 -25.35 39.77
CA GLY A 374 -6.20 -25.82 39.88
C GLY A 374 -6.44 -27.11 39.10
N ASN A 375 -6.93 -28.18 39.74
CA ASN A 375 -7.26 -29.42 39.02
C ASN A 375 -8.71 -29.39 38.54
N ILE A 376 -8.99 -29.71 37.28
CA ILE A 376 -10.36 -29.70 36.75
C ILE A 376 -11.03 -31.08 36.86
N SER A 377 -12.34 -31.09 37.07
CA SER A 377 -13.18 -32.28 37.09
C SER A 377 -14.58 -31.96 36.57
N SER A 378 -15.30 -32.95 36.05
CA SER A 378 -16.65 -32.74 35.52
C SER A 378 -17.59 -33.95 35.66
N GLU A 379 -18.88 -33.68 35.59
CA GLU A 379 -19.96 -34.67 35.61
C GLU A 379 -21.01 -34.29 34.55
N LEU A 380 -21.21 -35.13 33.54
CA LEU A 380 -22.16 -34.90 32.46
C LEU A 380 -23.60 -35.24 32.90
N LYS A 381 -24.54 -34.32 32.65
CA LYS A 381 -25.96 -34.45 33.01
C LYS A 381 -26.85 -34.80 31.83
N ARG A 382 -26.59 -34.24 30.65
CA ARG A 382 -27.31 -34.53 29.40
C ARG A 382 -26.37 -34.50 28.21
N PHE A 383 -26.66 -35.30 27.19
CA PHE A 383 -25.91 -35.35 25.93
C PHE A 383 -26.80 -35.86 24.79
N ASP A 384 -27.10 -35.00 23.81
CA ASP A 384 -28.04 -35.25 22.71
C ASP A 384 -27.58 -34.60 21.41
N MET A 385 -27.79 -35.28 20.28
CA MET A 385 -27.68 -34.68 18.95
C MET A 385 -28.98 -34.00 18.54
N LYS A 386 -28.88 -32.89 17.84
CA LYS A 386 -29.98 -32.04 17.37
C LYS A 386 -29.66 -31.49 15.98
N GLN A 387 -30.69 -30.97 15.31
CA GLN A 387 -30.58 -30.30 14.03
C GLN A 387 -30.92 -28.81 14.19
N ALA A 388 -30.12 -27.92 13.59
CA ALA A 388 -30.39 -26.49 13.53
C ALA A 388 -31.36 -26.14 12.39
N ALA A 389 -31.90 -24.92 12.39
CA ALA A 389 -32.90 -24.49 11.39
C ALA A 389 -32.38 -24.46 9.93
N ASN A 390 -31.07 -24.49 9.73
CA ASN A 390 -30.41 -24.61 8.41
C ASN A 390 -30.16 -26.07 7.99
N GLY A 391 -30.62 -27.05 8.76
CA GLY A 391 -30.41 -28.48 8.51
C GLY A 391 -29.11 -29.06 9.08
N ALA A 392 -28.20 -28.24 9.59
CA ALA A 392 -26.90 -28.71 10.11
C ALA A 392 -27.05 -29.40 11.48
N HIS A 393 -26.35 -30.52 11.65
CA HIS A 393 -26.37 -31.29 12.89
C HIS A 393 -25.34 -30.80 13.90
N TYR A 394 -25.73 -30.80 15.17
CA TYR A 394 -24.87 -30.47 16.29
C TYR A 394 -25.13 -31.40 17.48
N ILE A 395 -24.08 -31.68 18.24
CA ILE A 395 -24.18 -32.33 19.54
C ILE A 395 -24.29 -31.25 20.60
N SER A 396 -25.16 -31.45 21.59
CA SER A 396 -25.33 -30.56 22.73
C SER A 396 -25.32 -31.33 24.04
N GLY A 397 -24.81 -30.72 25.10
CA GLY A 397 -24.81 -31.31 26.43
C GLY A 397 -25.01 -30.30 27.55
N GLU A 398 -25.27 -30.84 28.74
CA GLU A 398 -25.27 -30.08 29.99
C GLU A 398 -24.33 -30.78 30.97
N ILE A 399 -23.41 -30.04 31.56
CA ILE A 399 -22.25 -30.55 32.30
C ILE A 399 -21.97 -29.72 33.55
N VAL A 400 -21.67 -30.39 34.65
CA VAL A 400 -21.15 -29.75 35.87
C VAL A 400 -19.62 -29.74 35.79
N ILE A 401 -18.99 -28.59 36.06
CA ILE A 401 -17.53 -28.42 36.02
C ILE A 401 -17.05 -27.79 37.34
N ILE A 402 -16.03 -28.39 37.95
CA ILE A 402 -15.45 -27.97 39.24
C ILE A 402 -13.94 -27.85 39.08
N GLU A 403 -13.38 -26.71 39.52
CA GLU A 403 -11.94 -26.52 39.65
C GLU A 403 -11.52 -26.67 41.13
N TRP A 404 -10.46 -27.42 41.39
CA TRP A 404 -9.95 -27.73 42.72
C TRP A 404 -8.64 -27.00 42.98
N ILE A 405 -8.71 -25.92 43.77
CA ILE A 405 -7.55 -25.09 44.16
C ILE A 405 -7.21 -25.40 45.61
N ASP A 406 -5.95 -25.76 45.89
CA ASP A 406 -5.47 -26.18 47.23
C ASP A 406 -6.38 -27.23 47.93
N GLY A 407 -6.94 -28.14 47.14
CA GLY A 407 -7.84 -29.20 47.63
C GLY A 407 -9.26 -28.76 47.98
N LYS A 408 -9.63 -27.49 47.75
CA LYS A 408 -11.00 -26.97 47.90
C LYS A 408 -11.69 -26.91 46.55
N SER A 409 -12.97 -27.31 46.50
CA SER A 409 -13.79 -27.13 45.30
C SER A 409 -14.16 -25.65 45.12
N THR A 410 -14.01 -25.18 43.89
CA THR A 410 -14.31 -23.81 43.47
C THR A 410 -15.12 -23.83 42.18
N VAL A 411 -15.85 -22.75 41.93
CA VAL A 411 -16.41 -22.46 40.61
C VAL A 411 -15.26 -21.91 39.76
N PRO A 412 -15.03 -22.42 38.53
CA PRO A 412 -14.06 -21.81 37.62
C PRO A 412 -14.35 -20.31 37.41
N GLU A 413 -13.40 -19.44 37.77
CA GLU A 413 -13.57 -17.98 37.65
C GLU A 413 -13.61 -17.52 36.18
N VAL A 414 -12.97 -18.29 35.29
CA VAL A 414 -12.96 -18.07 33.85
C VAL A 414 -13.68 -19.25 33.19
N LEU A 415 -14.54 -18.94 32.21
CA LEU A 415 -15.36 -19.90 31.47
C LEU A 415 -14.50 -21.07 30.94
N PRO A 416 -14.75 -22.32 31.39
CA PRO A 416 -14.01 -23.50 30.92
C PRO A 416 -14.10 -23.69 29.41
N LYS A 417 -13.18 -24.45 28.84
CA LYS A 417 -13.18 -24.79 27.40
C LYS A 417 -13.48 -26.26 27.21
N ILE A 418 -14.39 -26.58 26.29
CA ILE A 418 -14.66 -27.95 25.84
C ILE A 418 -14.25 -28.05 24.38
N ARG A 419 -13.59 -29.16 24.00
CA ARG A 419 -13.16 -29.42 22.63
C ARG A 419 -13.46 -30.84 22.18
N LEU A 420 -13.99 -30.97 20.97
CA LEU A 420 -14.08 -32.25 20.27
C LEU A 420 -12.75 -32.52 19.54
N LYS A 421 -11.95 -33.46 20.06
CA LYS A 421 -10.63 -33.82 19.53
C LYS A 421 -10.60 -35.19 18.90
N SER A 422 -9.95 -35.36 17.75
CA SER A 422 -9.73 -36.68 17.19
C SER A 422 -8.75 -37.49 18.06
N THR A 423 -8.94 -38.81 18.13
CA THR A 423 -8.11 -39.71 18.95
C THR A 423 -6.64 -39.79 18.50
N ASP A 424 -6.36 -39.45 17.23
CA ASP A 424 -5.02 -39.29 16.68
C ASP A 424 -4.36 -37.92 16.98
N GLY A 425 -5.09 -37.00 17.62
CA GLY A 425 -4.62 -35.67 17.98
C GLY A 425 -4.48 -34.67 16.82
N MET A 426 -4.76 -35.06 15.57
CA MET A 426 -4.57 -34.20 14.40
C MET A 426 -5.64 -33.11 14.23
N VAL A 427 -6.83 -33.27 14.84
CA VAL A 427 -7.98 -32.38 14.64
C VAL A 427 -8.61 -32.02 15.99
N SER A 428 -8.97 -30.76 16.19
CA SER A 428 -9.58 -30.25 17.41
C SER A 428 -10.55 -29.11 17.11
N TYR A 429 -11.83 -29.29 17.45
CA TYR A 429 -12.86 -28.26 17.35
C TYR A 429 -13.18 -27.70 18.75
N GLU A 430 -13.20 -26.38 18.92
CA GLU A 430 -13.61 -25.74 20.19
C GLU A 430 -15.14 -25.57 20.20
N SER A 431 -15.78 -26.14 21.21
CA SER A 431 -17.24 -26.18 21.35
C SER A 431 -17.75 -24.88 21.98
N PHE A 432 -18.95 -24.44 21.58
CA PHE A 432 -19.63 -23.36 22.29
C PHE A 432 -19.93 -23.82 23.72
N ILE A 433 -19.81 -22.92 24.68
CA ILE A 433 -20.11 -23.18 26.09
C ILE A 433 -20.67 -21.92 26.74
N THR A 434 -21.66 -22.08 27.61
CA THR A 434 -22.25 -20.98 28.38
C THR A 434 -22.71 -21.47 29.77
N PRO A 435 -22.56 -20.67 30.84
CA PRO A 435 -23.08 -21.03 32.16
C PRO A 435 -24.61 -21.12 32.16
N THR A 436 -25.16 -22.18 32.75
CA THR A 436 -26.60 -22.34 33.03
C THR A 436 -26.93 -22.38 34.52
N GLY A 437 -25.91 -22.51 35.39
CA GLY A 437 -26.01 -22.44 36.83
C GLY A 437 -24.65 -22.16 37.48
N THR A 438 -24.56 -22.23 38.82
CA THR A 438 -23.35 -21.86 39.58
C THR A 438 -22.08 -22.58 39.14
N ASN A 439 -22.18 -23.88 38.84
CA ASN A 439 -21.09 -24.71 38.33
C ASN A 439 -21.55 -25.61 37.16
N THR A 440 -22.68 -25.26 36.55
CA THR A 440 -23.34 -26.03 35.48
C THR A 440 -23.32 -25.22 34.19
N TYR A 441 -23.00 -25.88 33.10
CA TYR A 441 -22.76 -25.28 31.79
C TYR A 441 -23.50 -26.06 30.71
N TYR A 442 -24.08 -25.34 29.76
CA TYR A 442 -24.50 -25.90 28.48
C TYR A 442 -23.33 -25.81 27.49
N PHE A 443 -23.16 -26.82 26.65
CA PHE A 443 -22.23 -26.78 25.53
C PHE A 443 -22.84 -27.34 24.25
N ASP A 444 -22.39 -26.87 23.09
CA ASP A 444 -22.67 -27.51 21.80
C ASP A 444 -21.55 -27.42 20.77
N GLN A 445 -21.64 -28.29 19.76
CA GLN A 445 -20.65 -28.49 18.72
C GLN A 445 -21.34 -28.95 17.43
N TYR A 446 -21.26 -28.15 16.36
CA TYR A 446 -21.64 -28.61 15.02
C TYR A 446 -20.72 -29.76 14.57
N ILE A 447 -21.33 -30.79 13.97
CA ILE A 447 -20.66 -32.01 13.48
C ILE A 447 -20.91 -32.28 12.00
N GLU A 448 -21.57 -31.36 11.30
CA GLU A 448 -21.89 -31.46 9.87
C GLU A 448 -20.63 -31.58 8.99
N ASP A 449 -19.59 -30.78 9.27
CA ASP A 449 -18.38 -30.64 8.45
C ASP A 449 -17.09 -31.15 9.13
N ILE A 450 -17.23 -32.04 10.12
CA ILE A 450 -16.06 -32.68 10.75
C ILE A 450 -15.61 -33.93 9.97
N ASN A 451 -14.38 -34.39 10.17
CA ASN A 451 -13.86 -35.57 9.48
C ASN A 451 -14.47 -36.86 10.07
N HIS A 452 -15.53 -37.34 9.45
CA HIS A 452 -16.27 -38.55 9.84
C HIS A 452 -15.49 -39.87 9.72
N GLU A 453 -14.27 -39.89 9.19
CA GLU A 453 -13.40 -41.09 9.23
C GLU A 453 -12.67 -41.23 10.57
N LYS A 454 -12.72 -40.20 11.45
CA LYS A 454 -12.04 -40.19 12.73
C LYS A 454 -12.97 -40.47 13.90
N GLU A 455 -12.42 -41.10 14.93
CA GLU A 455 -13.04 -41.15 16.25
C GLU A 455 -12.66 -39.91 17.05
N TYR A 456 -13.58 -39.40 17.87
CA TYR A 456 -13.38 -38.18 18.65
C TYR A 456 -13.68 -38.35 20.14
N ILE A 457 -13.02 -37.55 20.97
CA ILE A 457 -13.26 -37.43 22.41
C ILE A 457 -13.56 -35.97 22.78
N TYR A 458 -14.31 -35.75 23.85
CA TYR A 458 -14.50 -34.41 24.42
C TYR A 458 -13.44 -34.14 25.50
N GLU A 459 -12.47 -33.27 25.20
CA GLU A 459 -11.51 -32.72 26.16
C GLU A 459 -12.13 -31.51 26.87
N LEU A 460 -11.98 -31.44 28.18
CA LEU A 460 -12.30 -30.31 29.03
C LEU A 460 -10.99 -29.66 29.51
N GLU A 461 -10.90 -28.34 29.47
CA GLU A 461 -9.77 -27.54 29.95
C GLU A 461 -10.28 -26.39 30.84
N SER A 462 -9.53 -26.04 31.90
CA SER A 462 -9.80 -24.83 32.68
C SER A 462 -9.64 -23.57 31.82
N GLY A 463 -10.61 -22.66 31.92
CA GLY A 463 -10.60 -21.43 31.13
C GLY A 463 -9.49 -20.46 31.51
N ASN A 464 -8.96 -20.56 32.74
CA ASN A 464 -8.06 -19.55 33.27
C ASN A 464 -6.61 -19.79 32.78
N PRO A 465 -6.01 -18.89 31.98
CA PRO A 465 -4.64 -19.06 31.49
C PRO A 465 -3.60 -19.08 32.62
N LYS A 466 -3.92 -18.50 33.78
CA LYS A 466 -3.06 -18.50 34.99
C LYS A 466 -2.97 -19.86 35.68
N ASN A 467 -3.84 -20.82 35.33
CA ASN A 467 -3.77 -22.17 35.88
C ASN A 467 -2.64 -22.96 35.19
N VAL A 468 -1.63 -23.37 35.97
CA VAL A 468 -0.46 -24.15 35.53
C VAL A 468 -0.50 -25.61 35.99
N SER A 469 -1.64 -26.10 36.50
CA SER A 469 -1.78 -27.51 36.88
C SER A 469 -1.63 -28.46 35.68
N GLU A 470 -0.87 -29.54 35.86
CA GLU A 470 -0.83 -30.68 34.93
C GLU A 470 -2.22 -31.33 34.75
N LYS A 471 -3.11 -31.16 35.74
CA LYS A 471 -4.50 -31.65 35.72
C LYS A 471 -5.52 -30.55 35.46
N LYS A 472 -5.13 -29.46 34.80
CA LYS A 472 -6.07 -28.44 34.27
C LYS A 472 -6.86 -28.92 33.05
N LYS A 473 -6.55 -30.12 32.54
CA LYS A 473 -7.26 -30.83 31.48
C LYS A 473 -7.82 -32.15 31.97
N GLY A 474 -8.95 -32.57 31.40
CA GLY A 474 -9.56 -33.88 31.60
C GLY A 474 -10.39 -34.29 30.39
N GLN A 475 -10.89 -35.51 30.38
CA GLN A 475 -11.83 -36.00 29.36
C GLN A 475 -13.24 -36.05 29.94
N VAL A 476 -14.23 -35.55 29.20
CA VAL A 476 -15.64 -35.72 29.57
C VAL A 476 -16.01 -37.19 29.40
N THR A 477 -16.68 -37.77 30.40
CA THR A 477 -17.19 -39.15 30.32
C THR A 477 -18.64 -39.15 29.82
N ILE A 478 -18.87 -39.87 28.72
CA ILE A 478 -20.13 -39.99 27.99
C ILE A 478 -20.44 -41.48 27.87
N GLN A 479 -21.70 -41.86 28.08
CA GLN A 479 -22.15 -43.25 27.99
C GLN A 479 -22.43 -43.65 26.53
N ASN A 480 -22.28 -44.95 26.22
CA ASN A 480 -22.54 -45.48 24.88
C ASN A 480 -24.00 -45.22 24.46
N LYS A 481 -24.20 -44.59 23.30
CA LYS A 481 -25.50 -44.08 22.82
C LYS A 481 -25.46 -43.84 21.32
N GLU A 482 -26.41 -44.37 20.56
CA GLU A 482 -26.62 -43.99 19.16
C GLU A 482 -27.25 -42.59 19.09
N LEU A 483 -26.81 -41.75 18.14
CA LEU A 483 -27.23 -40.35 18.04
C LEU A 483 -28.14 -40.07 16.84
N GLY A 484 -27.81 -40.63 15.67
CA GLY A 484 -28.57 -40.46 14.42
C GLY A 484 -27.66 -40.29 13.20
N ILE A 485 -28.23 -39.89 12.05
CA ILE A 485 -27.50 -39.72 10.79
C ILE A 485 -27.04 -38.26 10.62
N VAL A 486 -25.82 -38.06 10.12
CA VAL A 486 -25.23 -36.79 9.72
C VAL A 486 -24.59 -36.97 8.34
N LYS A 487 -25.10 -36.27 7.32
CA LYS A 487 -24.79 -36.48 5.89
C LYS A 487 -24.93 -37.95 5.46
N ASP A 488 -23.79 -38.63 5.37
CA ASP A 488 -23.65 -40.01 4.91
C ASP A 488 -23.30 -40.96 6.06
N TRP A 489 -23.36 -40.52 7.32
CA TRP A 489 -22.76 -41.24 8.44
C TRP A 489 -23.69 -41.35 9.64
N ILE A 490 -23.80 -42.56 10.20
CA ILE A 490 -24.44 -42.85 11.48
C ILE A 490 -23.47 -42.45 12.60
N ALA A 491 -23.83 -41.40 13.34
CA ALA A 491 -23.11 -40.91 14.51
C ALA A 491 -23.53 -41.68 15.78
N SER A 492 -22.55 -42.11 16.57
CA SER A 492 -22.80 -42.81 17.85
C SER A 492 -21.66 -42.60 18.85
N ILE A 493 -21.96 -42.75 20.15
CA ILE A 493 -20.96 -42.86 21.20
C ILE A 493 -20.67 -44.33 21.49
N ALA A 494 -19.41 -44.73 21.41
CA ALA A 494 -18.90 -46.04 21.82
C ALA A 494 -17.57 -45.88 22.55
N ASP A 495 -17.42 -46.54 23.70
CA ASP A 495 -16.21 -46.55 24.55
C ASP A 495 -15.65 -45.15 24.85
N ASN A 496 -16.57 -44.25 25.21
CA ASN A 496 -16.34 -42.82 25.46
C ASN A 496 -15.77 -42.01 24.26
N LYS A 497 -16.01 -42.49 23.03
CA LYS A 497 -15.68 -41.80 21.77
C LYS A 497 -16.92 -41.56 20.94
N LEU A 498 -16.99 -40.40 20.28
CA LEU A 498 -17.87 -40.17 19.14
C LEU A 498 -17.28 -40.83 17.90
N ILE A 499 -18.03 -41.75 17.30
CA ILE A 499 -17.66 -42.48 16.09
C ILE A 499 -18.74 -42.29 15.02
N PHE A 500 -18.33 -42.40 13.76
CA PHE A 500 -19.18 -42.29 12.60
C PHE A 500 -19.02 -43.55 11.74
N LYS A 501 -20.11 -44.04 11.13
CA LYS A 501 -20.10 -45.20 10.22
C LYS A 501 -20.88 -44.86 8.97
N LEU A 502 -20.34 -45.17 7.79
CA LEU A 502 -21.00 -44.85 6.51
C LEU A 502 -22.35 -45.56 6.41
N ASP A 503 -23.38 -44.79 6.09
CA ASP A 503 -24.76 -45.21 5.80
C ASP A 503 -24.82 -45.70 4.35
N ALA A 504 -24.26 -46.90 4.14
CA ALA A 504 -24.04 -47.49 2.82
C ALA A 504 -25.24 -48.31 2.32
N TYR A 505 -25.44 -48.32 1.00
CA TYR A 505 -26.49 -49.08 0.33
C TYR A 505 -25.96 -49.86 -0.89
N LEU A 506 -26.79 -50.74 -1.45
CA LEU A 506 -26.46 -51.53 -2.64
C LEU A 506 -27.30 -51.03 -3.83
N GLY A 507 -26.66 -50.34 -4.79
CA GLY A 507 -27.28 -49.87 -6.02
C GLY A 507 -26.60 -50.47 -7.26
N ASN A 508 -27.29 -51.28 -8.04
CA ASN A 508 -26.73 -51.81 -9.29
C ASN A 508 -26.92 -50.78 -10.41
N VAL A 509 -25.91 -50.51 -11.24
CA VAL A 509 -26.05 -49.52 -12.32
C VAL A 509 -26.37 -50.17 -13.66
N THR A 510 -27.15 -49.46 -14.48
CA THR A 510 -27.35 -49.75 -15.90
C THR A 510 -27.21 -48.45 -16.68
N ASN A 511 -26.59 -48.50 -17.84
CA ASN A 511 -26.37 -47.34 -18.70
C ASN A 511 -26.81 -47.66 -20.14
N GLN A 512 -26.97 -46.61 -20.96
CA GLN A 512 -27.16 -46.74 -22.41
C GLN A 512 -26.77 -45.43 -23.11
N LEU A 513 -25.89 -45.50 -24.10
CA LEU A 513 -25.50 -44.39 -24.95
C LEU A 513 -26.68 -43.94 -25.83
N THR A 514 -27.01 -42.65 -25.79
CA THR A 514 -28.09 -42.07 -26.61
C THR A 514 -27.57 -41.25 -27.79
N LYS A 515 -26.36 -40.68 -27.65
CA LYS A 515 -25.69 -39.87 -28.65
C LYS A 515 -24.19 -39.94 -28.45
N PHE A 516 -23.44 -39.99 -29.53
CA PHE A 516 -21.98 -39.87 -29.53
C PHE A 516 -21.55 -38.99 -30.70
N SER A 517 -20.47 -38.24 -30.52
CA SER A 517 -19.89 -37.37 -31.52
C SER A 517 -18.40 -37.19 -31.29
N ILE A 518 -17.66 -37.11 -32.39
CA ILE A 518 -16.27 -36.70 -32.41
C ILE A 518 -16.16 -35.40 -33.22
N SER A 519 -15.41 -34.43 -32.73
CA SER A 519 -15.34 -33.07 -33.30
C SER A 519 -13.99 -32.41 -33.04
N ASN A 520 -13.77 -31.24 -33.62
CA ASN A 520 -12.53 -30.48 -33.48
C ASN A 520 -12.82 -29.06 -32.97
N ASN A 521 -11.83 -28.44 -32.35
CA ASN A 521 -11.81 -26.99 -32.15
C ASN A 521 -11.25 -26.25 -33.38
N GLY A 522 -11.26 -24.91 -33.33
CA GLY A 522 -10.74 -24.05 -34.42
C GLY A 522 -9.22 -24.11 -34.65
N GLU A 523 -8.48 -24.86 -33.82
CA GLU A 523 -7.04 -25.11 -33.96
C GLU A 523 -6.74 -26.56 -34.42
N GLY A 524 -7.77 -27.37 -34.67
CA GLY A 524 -7.66 -28.77 -35.11
C GLY A 524 -7.59 -29.81 -34.00
N TYR A 525 -7.60 -29.43 -32.72
CA TYR A 525 -7.57 -30.41 -31.64
C TYR A 525 -8.91 -31.15 -31.53
N SER A 526 -8.83 -32.47 -31.50
CA SER A 526 -9.95 -33.41 -31.46
C SER A 526 -10.46 -33.67 -30.04
N TYR A 527 -11.77 -33.79 -29.91
CA TYR A 527 -12.42 -34.26 -28.68
C TYR A 527 -13.64 -35.13 -29.01
N ILE A 528 -13.90 -36.10 -28.13
CA ILE A 528 -15.13 -36.90 -28.14
C ILE A 528 -16.15 -36.33 -27.15
N SER A 529 -17.42 -36.51 -27.44
CA SER A 529 -18.53 -36.09 -26.59
C SER A 529 -19.74 -37.01 -26.79
N GLY A 530 -20.65 -37.04 -25.82
CA GLY A 530 -21.85 -37.85 -25.93
C GLY A 530 -22.90 -37.53 -24.89
N GLU A 531 -24.05 -38.20 -25.04
CA GLU A 531 -25.15 -38.18 -24.08
C GLU A 531 -25.54 -39.64 -23.80
N LEU A 532 -25.71 -40.01 -22.53
CA LEU A 532 -26.18 -41.33 -22.10
C LEU A 532 -27.36 -41.24 -21.15
N ILE A 533 -28.11 -42.32 -21.05
CA ILE A 533 -28.97 -42.62 -19.91
C ILE A 533 -28.13 -43.43 -18.92
N PHE A 534 -28.10 -43.03 -17.64
CA PHE A 534 -27.50 -43.75 -16.54
C PHE A 534 -28.54 -43.89 -15.42
N ILE A 535 -28.77 -45.13 -14.98
CA ILE A 535 -29.80 -45.48 -13.99
C ILE A 535 -29.15 -46.30 -12.89
N GLU A 536 -29.48 -45.97 -11.65
CA GLU A 536 -29.09 -46.75 -10.49
C GLU A 536 -30.32 -47.47 -9.91
N TRP A 537 -30.15 -48.74 -9.55
CA TRP A 537 -31.20 -49.63 -9.09
C TRP A 537 -30.98 -50.00 -7.63
N VAL A 538 -31.66 -49.29 -6.73
CA VAL A 538 -31.61 -49.53 -5.27
C VAL A 538 -32.82 -50.37 -4.88
N ASP A 539 -32.60 -51.52 -4.24
CA ASP A 539 -33.63 -52.51 -3.89
C ASP A 539 -34.57 -52.91 -5.06
N GLY A 540 -34.04 -52.89 -6.29
CA GLY A 540 -34.78 -53.19 -7.52
C GLY A 540 -35.67 -52.04 -8.04
N VAL A 541 -35.59 -50.86 -7.44
CA VAL A 541 -36.28 -49.65 -7.90
C VAL A 541 -35.30 -48.75 -8.67
N SER A 542 -35.70 -48.30 -9.86
CA SER A 542 -34.95 -47.32 -10.64
C SER A 542 -34.98 -45.96 -9.94
N THR A 543 -33.81 -45.39 -9.66
CA THR A 543 -33.64 -44.06 -9.09
C THR A 543 -33.06 -43.09 -10.13
N VAL A 544 -33.12 -41.80 -9.80
CA VAL A 544 -32.25 -40.78 -10.40
C VAL A 544 -31.09 -40.56 -9.43
N PRO A 545 -29.83 -40.82 -9.81
CA PRO A 545 -28.69 -40.61 -8.93
C PRO A 545 -28.61 -39.17 -8.42
N GLU A 546 -28.46 -39.00 -7.10
CA GLU A 546 -28.27 -37.69 -6.47
C GLU A 546 -26.88 -37.09 -6.75
N LYS A 547 -25.93 -37.92 -7.19
CA LYS A 547 -24.58 -37.55 -7.61
C LYS A 547 -24.40 -37.80 -9.10
N LEU A 548 -23.56 -37.00 -9.75
CA LEU A 548 -23.19 -37.24 -11.15
C LEU A 548 -22.39 -38.55 -11.24
N PRO A 549 -22.66 -39.43 -12.22
CA PRO A 549 -21.83 -40.61 -12.44
C PRO A 549 -20.42 -40.22 -12.88
N GLU A 550 -19.43 -41.03 -12.51
CA GLU A 550 -18.07 -40.92 -13.03
C GLU A 550 -18.01 -41.62 -14.39
N ILE A 551 -17.36 -40.99 -15.39
CA ILE A 551 -17.27 -41.51 -16.75
C ILE A 551 -15.82 -41.43 -17.22
N ARG A 552 -15.29 -42.50 -17.80
CA ARG A 552 -13.88 -42.63 -18.16
C ARG A 552 -13.70 -43.26 -19.53
N LEU A 553 -12.73 -42.79 -20.31
CA LEU A 553 -12.23 -43.53 -21.47
C LEU A 553 -11.05 -44.41 -21.00
N VAL A 554 -11.19 -45.73 -21.12
CA VAL A 554 -10.24 -46.71 -20.55
C VAL A 554 -9.69 -47.61 -21.66
N SER A 555 -8.39 -47.89 -21.67
CA SER A 555 -7.81 -48.90 -22.57
C SER A 555 -8.24 -50.31 -22.18
N GLU A 556 -8.33 -51.21 -23.14
CA GLU A 556 -8.76 -52.60 -22.90
C GLU A 556 -7.84 -53.36 -21.92
N ASP A 557 -6.55 -53.01 -21.87
CA ASP A 557 -5.59 -53.56 -20.90
C ASP A 557 -5.63 -52.88 -19.52
N GLY A 558 -6.49 -51.87 -19.33
CA GLY A 558 -6.70 -51.15 -18.08
C GLY A 558 -5.56 -50.22 -17.65
N LYS A 559 -4.50 -50.05 -18.45
CA LYS A 559 -3.34 -49.22 -18.06
C LYS A 559 -3.57 -47.72 -18.25
N ASN A 560 -4.35 -47.35 -19.26
CA ASN A 560 -4.68 -45.96 -19.57
C ASN A 560 -6.14 -45.72 -19.19
N SER A 561 -6.39 -44.69 -18.38
CA SER A 561 -7.74 -44.31 -17.95
C SER A 561 -7.82 -42.79 -17.88
N TYR A 562 -8.79 -42.20 -18.56
CA TYR A 562 -8.93 -40.76 -18.71
C TYR A 562 -10.33 -40.33 -18.26
N ASP A 563 -10.41 -39.58 -17.16
CA ASP A 563 -11.67 -39.02 -16.67
C ASP A 563 -12.27 -38.04 -17.69
N MET A 564 -13.57 -38.19 -17.94
CA MET A 564 -14.34 -37.33 -18.84
C MET A 564 -15.04 -36.23 -18.02
N PHE A 565 -15.24 -35.06 -18.62
CA PHE A 565 -16.16 -34.07 -18.04
C PHE A 565 -17.59 -34.65 -18.07
N VAL A 566 -18.39 -34.43 -17.01
CA VAL A 566 -19.77 -34.95 -16.91
C VAL A 566 -20.74 -33.86 -16.45
N LYS A 567 -21.93 -33.82 -17.05
CA LYS A 567 -23.00 -32.89 -16.69
C LYS A 567 -24.38 -33.55 -16.82
N GLN A 568 -25.22 -33.48 -15.79
CA GLN A 568 -26.62 -33.90 -15.90
C GLN A 568 -27.40 -32.95 -16.84
N LEU A 569 -28.19 -33.53 -17.74
CA LEU A 569 -29.08 -32.80 -18.65
C LEU A 569 -30.52 -32.77 -18.13
N SER A 570 -31.08 -33.95 -17.80
CA SER A 570 -32.43 -34.08 -17.25
C SER A 570 -32.64 -35.50 -16.73
N GLY A 571 -33.05 -35.65 -15.46
CA GLY A 571 -33.29 -36.97 -14.85
C GLY A 571 -32.07 -37.89 -15.01
N ASN A 572 -32.29 -39.07 -15.60
CA ASN A 572 -31.25 -40.06 -15.86
C ASN A 572 -30.36 -39.77 -17.07
N THR A 573 -30.52 -38.63 -17.76
CA THR A 573 -29.72 -38.29 -18.94
C THR A 573 -28.55 -37.36 -18.59
N TYR A 574 -27.34 -37.76 -18.99
CA TYR A 574 -26.08 -37.07 -18.72
C TYR A 574 -25.29 -36.84 -20.01
N TYR A 575 -24.60 -35.71 -20.11
CA TYR A 575 -23.64 -35.36 -21.15
C TYR A 575 -22.21 -35.62 -20.67
N PHE A 576 -21.31 -35.98 -21.58
CA PHE A 576 -19.86 -36.08 -21.32
C PHE A 576 -18.98 -35.56 -22.47
N ASP A 577 -17.74 -35.16 -22.18
CA ASP A 577 -16.69 -34.91 -23.18
C ASP A 577 -15.24 -35.14 -22.69
N LEU A 578 -14.31 -35.29 -23.65
CA LEU A 578 -12.87 -35.50 -23.42
C LEU A 578 -12.03 -35.10 -24.65
N TRP A 579 -10.97 -34.30 -24.45
CA TRP A 579 -9.91 -34.09 -25.47
C TRP A 579 -9.08 -35.36 -25.66
N ILE A 580 -8.91 -35.83 -26.89
CA ILE A 580 -8.26 -37.13 -27.18
C ILE A 580 -6.85 -37.01 -27.77
N GLU A 581 -6.39 -35.80 -28.03
CA GLU A 581 -5.12 -35.51 -28.71
C GLU A 581 -3.92 -36.03 -27.92
N GLY A 582 -3.27 -37.07 -28.46
CA GLY A 582 -2.15 -37.76 -27.81
C GLY A 582 -2.53 -38.76 -26.72
N LEU A 583 -3.82 -38.96 -26.42
CA LEU A 583 -4.29 -39.93 -25.42
C LEU A 583 -4.63 -41.31 -26.01
N VAL A 584 -5.03 -41.35 -27.28
CA VAL A 584 -5.47 -42.57 -27.96
C VAL A 584 -4.48 -43.02 -29.05
N SER A 585 -4.35 -44.33 -29.22
CA SER A 585 -3.46 -44.97 -30.20
C SER A 585 -4.20 -46.05 -31.00
N SER A 586 -3.76 -46.33 -32.23
CA SER A 586 -4.43 -47.25 -33.16
C SER A 586 -4.08 -48.73 -33.00
N ASP A 587 -3.14 -49.04 -32.12
CA ASP A 587 -2.76 -50.39 -31.70
C ASP A 587 -3.50 -50.86 -30.43
N MET A 588 -4.36 -50.00 -29.87
CA MET A 588 -5.11 -50.25 -28.64
C MET A 588 -6.62 -50.13 -28.88
N LYS A 589 -7.40 -51.01 -28.25
CA LYS A 589 -8.84 -50.85 -28.07
C LYS A 589 -9.13 -50.07 -26.80
N TYR A 590 -10.23 -49.31 -26.81
CA TYR A 590 -10.74 -48.57 -25.66
C TYR A 590 -12.17 -48.99 -25.34
N TYR A 591 -12.69 -48.58 -24.19
CA TYR A 591 -14.12 -48.58 -23.88
C TYR A 591 -14.44 -47.38 -23.01
N ILE A 592 -15.71 -46.97 -22.98
CA ILE A 592 -16.17 -45.98 -22.00
C ILE A 592 -16.67 -46.74 -20.78
N GLU A 593 -16.16 -46.39 -19.61
CA GLU A 593 -16.62 -46.89 -18.31
C GLU A 593 -17.53 -45.85 -17.65
N THR A 594 -18.54 -46.34 -16.93
CA THR A 594 -19.43 -45.54 -16.08
C THR A 594 -19.46 -46.14 -14.67
N GLU A 595 -19.43 -45.31 -13.64
CA GLU A 595 -19.51 -45.71 -12.24
C GLU A 595 -20.47 -44.77 -11.48
N SER A 596 -21.20 -45.29 -10.48
CA SER A 596 -22.00 -44.44 -9.59
C SER A 596 -21.10 -43.45 -8.85
N GLY A 597 -21.42 -42.16 -8.92
CA GLY A 597 -20.72 -41.12 -8.18
C GLY A 597 -21.17 -40.99 -6.71
N ASP A 598 -22.10 -41.82 -6.23
CA ASP A 598 -22.38 -41.90 -4.79
C ASP A 598 -21.50 -42.98 -4.13
N ARG A 599 -20.54 -42.51 -3.32
CA ARG A 599 -19.67 -43.36 -2.50
C ARG A 599 -20.42 -44.26 -1.50
N LYS A 600 -21.67 -43.94 -1.15
CA LYS A 600 -22.54 -44.78 -0.32
C LYS A 600 -22.93 -46.08 -1.03
N ASN A 601 -22.93 -46.07 -2.36
CA ASN A 601 -23.17 -47.26 -3.15
C ASN A 601 -21.95 -48.18 -3.11
N ILE A 602 -22.06 -49.26 -2.35
CA ILE A 602 -21.03 -50.29 -2.20
C ILE A 602 -21.34 -51.55 -3.04
N SER A 603 -22.23 -51.45 -4.03
CA SER A 603 -22.53 -52.58 -4.91
C SER A 603 -21.32 -52.98 -5.76
N PRO A 604 -21.03 -54.29 -5.92
CA PRO A 604 -20.04 -54.76 -6.90
C PRO A 604 -20.44 -54.43 -8.34
N ASP A 605 -21.73 -54.22 -8.63
CA ASP A 605 -22.28 -53.86 -9.94
C ASP A 605 -22.48 -52.35 -10.11
N ARG A 606 -21.83 -51.51 -9.29
CA ARG A 606 -21.91 -50.03 -9.39
C ARG A 606 -21.12 -49.43 -10.55
N LYS A 607 -20.30 -50.25 -11.23
CA LYS A 607 -19.38 -49.90 -12.32
C LYS A 607 -19.67 -50.80 -13.52
N ARG A 608 -19.78 -50.21 -14.71
CA ARG A 608 -20.02 -50.93 -15.98
C ARG A 608 -19.39 -50.23 -17.17
N LYS A 609 -19.00 -51.00 -18.18
CA LYS A 609 -18.84 -50.50 -19.55
C LYS A 609 -20.14 -49.83 -20.03
N LEU A 610 -20.00 -48.81 -20.88
CA LEU A 610 -21.12 -48.11 -21.50
C LEU A 610 -21.71 -48.95 -22.63
N ASP A 611 -22.97 -49.33 -22.52
CA ASP A 611 -23.73 -49.96 -23.59
C ASP A 611 -23.96 -48.96 -24.73
N PHE A 612 -23.36 -49.23 -25.89
CA PHE A 612 -23.53 -48.39 -27.06
C PHE A 612 -24.91 -48.55 -27.72
N GLY A 613 -25.64 -49.64 -27.45
CA GLY A 613 -26.94 -49.91 -28.06
C GLY A 613 -26.95 -49.75 -29.58
N GLU A 614 -27.94 -49.04 -30.11
CA GLU A 614 -28.04 -48.71 -31.56
C GLU A 614 -27.06 -47.61 -32.03
N LYS A 615 -26.04 -47.27 -31.23
CA LYS A 615 -25.03 -46.24 -31.56
C LYS A 615 -23.67 -46.83 -31.92
N THR A 616 -23.59 -48.13 -32.15
CA THR A 616 -22.44 -48.78 -32.81
C THR A 616 -22.22 -48.25 -34.23
N GLY A 617 -20.98 -48.39 -34.74
CA GLY A 617 -20.56 -47.92 -36.05
C GLY A 617 -19.52 -46.79 -36.03
N GLU A 618 -19.28 -46.22 -37.21
CA GLU A 618 -18.15 -45.34 -37.49
C GLU A 618 -18.47 -43.86 -37.18
N TYR A 619 -17.70 -43.25 -36.29
CA TYR A 619 -17.70 -41.82 -35.98
C TYR A 619 -16.35 -41.23 -36.32
N LYS A 620 -16.30 -40.28 -37.25
CA LYS A 620 -15.04 -39.68 -37.69
C LYS A 620 -15.04 -38.17 -37.68
N ASN A 621 -13.89 -37.61 -37.31
CA ASN A 621 -13.55 -36.23 -37.62
C ASN A 621 -12.50 -36.24 -38.75
N TYR A 622 -11.70 -35.18 -38.86
CA TYR A 622 -10.69 -35.06 -39.92
C TYR A 622 -9.45 -35.96 -39.72
N ARG A 623 -9.15 -36.36 -38.47
CA ARG A 623 -7.93 -37.04 -38.01
C ARG A 623 -8.18 -38.41 -37.36
N TYR A 624 -9.33 -38.60 -36.72
CA TYR A 624 -9.66 -39.81 -35.97
C TYR A 624 -10.96 -40.42 -36.50
N THR A 625 -10.95 -41.73 -36.62
CA THR A 625 -12.12 -42.56 -36.85
C THR A 625 -12.27 -43.50 -35.66
N PHE A 626 -13.34 -43.32 -34.88
CA PHE A 626 -13.73 -44.14 -33.75
C PHE A 626 -14.84 -45.09 -34.22
N GLN A 627 -14.56 -46.38 -34.19
CA GLN A 627 -15.51 -47.43 -34.54
C GLN A 627 -16.02 -48.06 -33.23
N LEU A 628 -17.30 -47.83 -32.92
CA LEU A 628 -17.96 -48.37 -31.73
C LEU A 628 -18.52 -49.76 -32.05
N GLU A 629 -18.02 -50.79 -31.37
CA GLU A 629 -18.33 -52.20 -31.63
C GLU A 629 -19.44 -52.76 -30.73
N GLU A 630 -20.08 -53.86 -31.16
CA GLU A 630 -21.15 -54.54 -30.41
C GLU A 630 -20.70 -55.10 -29.05
N ASP A 631 -19.39 -55.33 -28.87
CA ASP A 631 -18.77 -55.78 -27.61
C ASP A 631 -18.43 -54.63 -26.64
N GLN A 632 -18.91 -53.42 -26.94
CA GLN A 632 -18.67 -52.18 -26.19
C GLN A 632 -17.19 -51.75 -26.20
N THR A 633 -16.40 -52.22 -27.17
CA THR A 633 -15.06 -51.69 -27.45
C THR A 633 -15.10 -50.61 -28.54
N ILE A 634 -14.08 -49.76 -28.53
CA ILE A 634 -13.85 -48.67 -29.46
C ILE A 634 -12.52 -48.98 -30.14
N GLU A 635 -12.57 -49.26 -31.44
CA GLU A 635 -11.38 -49.28 -32.29
C GLU A 635 -11.08 -47.86 -32.77
N VAL A 636 -9.83 -47.44 -32.64
CA VAL A 636 -9.40 -46.10 -33.05
C VAL A 636 -8.49 -46.22 -34.27
N LYS A 637 -8.87 -45.61 -35.39
CA LYS A 637 -7.96 -45.37 -36.51
C LYS A 637 -7.56 -43.89 -36.51
N ILE A 638 -6.27 -43.63 -36.61
CA ILE A 638 -5.72 -42.28 -36.73
C ILE A 638 -5.31 -42.08 -38.19
N GLU A 639 -5.95 -41.14 -38.87
CA GLU A 639 -5.57 -40.71 -40.20
C GLU A 639 -4.30 -39.87 -40.12
N SER A 640 -3.28 -40.27 -40.89
CA SER A 640 -2.02 -39.55 -41.02
C SER A 640 -1.57 -39.54 -42.47
N TYR A 641 -0.86 -38.49 -42.88
CA TYR A 641 -0.19 -38.41 -44.17
C TYR A 641 1.27 -37.96 -44.00
N GLU A 642 2.09 -38.25 -45.01
CA GLU A 642 3.49 -37.82 -45.06
C GLU A 642 3.60 -36.60 -45.99
N GLY A 643 3.76 -35.40 -45.41
CA GLY A 643 3.80 -34.14 -46.15
C GLY A 643 5.04 -33.30 -45.86
N GLU A 644 5.75 -32.87 -46.89
CA GLU A 644 6.89 -31.97 -46.76
C GLU A 644 6.41 -30.52 -46.66
N VAL A 645 6.67 -29.82 -45.55
CA VAL A 645 6.41 -28.39 -45.46
C VAL A 645 7.42 -27.64 -46.33
N VAL A 646 6.93 -26.83 -47.26
CA VAL A 646 7.73 -25.90 -48.05
C VAL A 646 7.26 -24.48 -47.72
N ALA A 647 8.18 -23.70 -47.15
CA ALA A 647 7.92 -22.31 -46.79
C ALA A 647 8.90 -21.37 -47.50
N THR A 648 8.40 -20.24 -48.01
CA THR A 648 9.20 -19.23 -48.73
C THR A 648 8.69 -17.83 -48.40
N LEU A 649 9.58 -16.89 -48.11
CA LEU A 649 9.23 -15.53 -47.73
C LEU A 649 8.97 -14.65 -48.96
N GLU A 650 7.72 -14.23 -49.16
CA GLU A 650 7.27 -13.41 -50.30
C GLU A 650 7.44 -11.90 -50.06
N GLN A 651 7.32 -11.45 -48.82
CA GLN A 651 7.56 -10.06 -48.42
C GLN A 651 8.25 -10.01 -47.05
N PHE A 652 9.16 -9.05 -46.88
CA PHE A 652 9.84 -8.74 -45.63
C PHE A 652 9.98 -7.23 -45.53
N ASN A 653 9.30 -6.64 -44.56
CA ASN A 653 9.38 -5.22 -44.27
C ASN A 653 9.86 -5.05 -42.83
N LEU A 654 10.93 -4.29 -42.64
CA LEU A 654 11.36 -3.86 -41.31
C LEU A 654 10.76 -2.47 -41.06
N VAL A 655 9.76 -2.41 -40.18
CA VAL A 655 8.99 -1.19 -39.91
C VAL A 655 9.22 -0.67 -38.49
N THR A 656 8.72 0.53 -38.22
CA THR A 656 8.74 1.18 -36.91
C THR A 656 7.36 1.77 -36.67
N ASP A 657 6.76 1.55 -35.50
CA ASP A 657 5.46 2.10 -35.19
C ASP A 657 5.53 3.53 -34.60
N GLY A 658 4.36 4.11 -34.30
CA GLY A 658 4.26 5.45 -33.70
C GLY A 658 4.73 5.54 -32.23
N LYS A 659 5.13 4.42 -31.62
CA LYS A 659 5.78 4.34 -30.30
C LYS A 659 7.28 3.99 -30.42
N HIS A 660 7.80 3.93 -31.65
CA HIS A 660 9.19 3.58 -31.97
C HIS A 660 9.59 2.12 -31.68
N TYR A 661 8.62 1.23 -31.50
CA TYR A 661 8.89 -0.21 -31.52
C TYR A 661 9.15 -0.68 -32.94
N SER A 662 10.18 -1.51 -33.10
CA SER A 662 10.60 -2.10 -34.36
C SER A 662 9.86 -3.41 -34.61
N TYR A 663 9.39 -3.63 -35.83
CA TYR A 663 8.71 -4.87 -36.20
C TYR A 663 9.22 -5.42 -37.52
N ILE A 664 9.38 -6.74 -37.61
CA ILE A 664 9.31 -7.43 -38.90
C ILE A 664 7.83 -7.61 -39.23
N GLU A 665 7.41 -7.10 -40.38
CA GLU A 665 6.16 -7.47 -41.04
C GLU A 665 6.49 -8.35 -42.25
N GLY A 666 6.06 -9.60 -42.20
CA GLY A 666 6.35 -10.60 -43.23
C GLY A 666 5.10 -11.16 -43.88
N VAL A 667 5.24 -11.56 -45.15
CA VAL A 667 4.27 -12.40 -45.85
C VAL A 667 5.01 -13.60 -46.39
N ALA A 668 4.60 -14.80 -45.99
CA ALA A 668 5.21 -16.05 -46.43
C ALA A 668 4.22 -16.91 -47.21
N ASN A 669 4.71 -17.53 -48.28
CA ASN A 669 4.10 -18.70 -48.88
C ASN A 669 4.45 -19.90 -47.97
N ILE A 670 3.46 -20.59 -47.42
CA ILE A 670 3.63 -21.81 -46.65
C ILE A 670 2.65 -22.82 -47.21
N LYS A 671 3.18 -23.95 -47.66
CA LYS A 671 2.41 -25.06 -48.22
C LYS A 671 2.97 -26.39 -47.80
N GLU A 672 2.18 -27.43 -47.92
CA GLU A 672 2.62 -28.81 -47.74
C GLU A 672 2.64 -29.49 -49.10
N ILE A 673 3.63 -30.35 -49.33
CA ILE A 673 3.73 -31.19 -50.52
C ILE A 673 3.47 -32.62 -50.09
N VAL A 674 2.34 -33.17 -50.52
CA VAL A 674 1.90 -34.55 -50.23
C VAL A 674 1.85 -35.30 -51.55
N ASP A 675 2.55 -36.43 -51.64
CA ASP A 675 2.70 -37.24 -52.87
C ASP A 675 3.16 -36.47 -54.13
N GLY A 676 3.79 -35.30 -53.94
CA GLY A 676 4.27 -34.43 -55.02
C GLY A 676 3.30 -33.34 -55.46
N GLU A 677 2.09 -33.27 -54.90
CA GLU A 677 1.10 -32.21 -55.15
C GLU A 677 1.02 -31.21 -53.99
N GLU A 678 0.54 -29.99 -54.28
CA GLU A 678 0.38 -28.94 -53.26
C GLU A 678 -0.88 -29.17 -52.42
N PHE A 679 -0.68 -29.51 -51.15
CA PHE A 679 -1.71 -29.65 -50.14
C PHE A 679 -1.89 -28.33 -49.37
N VAL A 680 -3.10 -27.78 -49.43
CA VAL A 680 -3.48 -26.57 -48.70
C VAL A 680 -4.20 -26.98 -47.41
N SER A 681 -3.48 -26.97 -46.28
CA SER A 681 -4.11 -27.21 -44.98
C SER A 681 -5.12 -26.12 -44.64
N GLU A 682 -6.22 -26.53 -43.98
CA GLU A 682 -7.19 -25.61 -43.38
C GLU A 682 -6.71 -25.00 -42.05
N PHE A 683 -5.72 -25.64 -41.40
CA PHE A 683 -5.14 -25.21 -40.12
C PHE A 683 -3.99 -24.22 -40.31
N LEU A 684 -3.78 -23.34 -39.33
CA LEU A 684 -2.70 -22.35 -39.38
C LEU A 684 -1.35 -23.01 -39.03
N PRO A 685 -0.29 -22.79 -39.83
CA PRO A 685 1.04 -23.31 -39.53
C PRO A 685 1.64 -22.62 -38.30
N LYS A 686 2.45 -23.37 -37.54
CA LYS A 686 3.18 -22.87 -36.36
C LYS A 686 4.52 -22.31 -36.83
N VAL A 687 4.63 -20.99 -36.90
CA VAL A 687 5.88 -20.31 -37.30
C VAL A 687 6.63 -19.85 -36.05
N ARG A 688 7.96 -20.03 -36.03
CA ARG A 688 8.84 -19.64 -34.92
C ARG A 688 10.07 -18.90 -35.45
N LEU A 689 10.42 -17.78 -34.82
CA LEU A 689 11.73 -17.16 -35.00
C LEU A 689 12.69 -17.87 -34.04
N LYS A 690 13.72 -18.54 -34.58
CA LYS A 690 14.73 -19.26 -33.80
C LYS A 690 16.10 -18.67 -34.04
N SER A 691 16.86 -18.47 -32.97
CA SER A 691 18.30 -18.20 -33.10
C SER A 691 19.03 -19.46 -33.59
N THR A 692 20.14 -19.28 -34.29
CA THR A 692 20.95 -20.39 -34.86
C THR A 692 21.52 -21.33 -33.78
N ASP A 693 21.82 -20.80 -32.59
CA ASP A 693 22.23 -21.56 -31.41
C ASP A 693 21.06 -22.23 -30.64
N LYS A 694 19.80 -21.97 -31.07
CA LYS A 694 18.55 -22.42 -30.45
C LYS A 694 18.29 -21.92 -29.02
N THR A 695 19.07 -20.96 -28.50
CA THR A 695 18.86 -20.41 -27.14
C THR A 695 17.68 -19.45 -27.04
N LYS A 696 17.24 -18.85 -28.17
CA LYS A 696 16.07 -17.99 -28.25
C LYS A 696 15.07 -18.53 -29.27
N ILE A 697 13.86 -18.85 -28.80
CA ILE A 697 12.77 -19.39 -29.60
C ILE A 697 11.51 -18.55 -29.32
N THR A 698 11.02 -17.86 -30.34
CA THR A 698 9.82 -17.02 -30.26
C THR A 698 8.75 -17.56 -31.19
N GLN A 699 7.60 -17.97 -30.65
CA GLN A 699 6.45 -18.34 -31.49
C GLN A 699 5.80 -17.10 -32.08
N ILE A 700 5.52 -17.15 -33.38
CA ILE A 700 4.98 -16.05 -34.17
C ILE A 700 3.50 -16.29 -34.41
N LYS A 701 2.67 -15.27 -34.16
CA LYS A 701 1.27 -15.29 -34.56
C LYS A 701 1.17 -14.99 -36.06
N VAL A 702 0.67 -15.95 -36.83
CA VAL A 702 0.36 -15.80 -38.25
C VAL A 702 -1.12 -15.49 -38.48
N SER A 703 -1.45 -14.96 -39.64
CA SER A 703 -2.83 -14.75 -40.11
C SER A 703 -2.91 -15.06 -41.60
N LYS A 704 -3.82 -15.97 -41.96
CA LYS A 704 -4.02 -16.45 -43.34
C LYS A 704 -4.57 -15.32 -44.21
N SER A 705 -3.85 -14.99 -45.27
CA SER A 705 -4.17 -13.89 -46.22
C SER A 705 -4.39 -14.38 -47.66
N GLY A 706 -4.23 -15.69 -47.90
CA GLY A 706 -4.51 -16.39 -49.15
C GLY A 706 -4.54 -17.90 -48.92
N ASN A 707 -4.62 -18.72 -49.98
CA ASN A 707 -4.68 -20.18 -49.84
C ASN A 707 -3.43 -20.74 -49.13
N SER A 708 -2.25 -20.40 -49.67
CA SER A 708 -0.95 -20.80 -49.13
C SER A 708 -0.18 -19.59 -48.58
N THR A 709 -0.84 -18.45 -48.34
CA THR A 709 -0.18 -17.17 -48.00
C THR A 709 -0.54 -16.72 -46.59
N TYR A 710 0.48 -16.41 -45.78
CA TYR A 710 0.35 -16.07 -44.37
C TYR A 710 1.12 -14.79 -44.05
N SER A 711 0.41 -13.83 -43.48
CA SER A 711 0.99 -12.61 -42.93
C SER A 711 1.40 -12.79 -41.46
N PHE A 712 2.45 -12.11 -41.02
CA PHE A 712 2.88 -12.09 -39.63
C PHE A 712 3.54 -10.75 -39.25
N ARG A 713 3.49 -10.41 -37.95
CA ARG A 713 4.16 -9.24 -37.39
C ARG A 713 4.87 -9.60 -36.08
N ILE A 714 6.15 -9.24 -35.97
CA ILE A 714 7.06 -9.67 -34.90
C ILE A 714 7.72 -8.44 -34.27
N PRO A 715 7.42 -8.09 -33.01
CA PRO A 715 8.12 -7.02 -32.30
C PRO A 715 9.55 -7.43 -31.96
N LEU A 716 10.53 -6.63 -32.37
CA LEU A 716 11.94 -7.01 -32.24
C LEU A 716 12.53 -6.69 -30.87
N ASP A 717 12.20 -5.52 -30.31
CA ASP A 717 12.89 -4.91 -29.16
C ASP A 717 12.95 -5.76 -27.88
N TYR A 718 12.14 -6.81 -27.80
CA TYR A 718 12.16 -7.80 -26.72
C TYR A 718 12.21 -9.26 -27.20
N GLN A 719 12.07 -9.54 -28.50
CA GLN A 719 12.04 -10.91 -29.05
C GLN A 719 13.33 -11.35 -29.76
N ILE A 720 14.21 -10.42 -30.13
CA ILE A 720 15.52 -10.73 -30.72
C ILE A 720 16.67 -10.38 -29.77
N ASP A 721 17.88 -10.74 -30.18
CA ASP A 721 19.14 -10.59 -29.46
C ASP A 721 20.16 -10.29 -30.57
N ALA A 722 20.78 -9.12 -30.54
CA ALA A 722 21.53 -8.58 -31.66
C ALA A 722 22.88 -9.31 -31.91
N GLU A 723 23.31 -10.14 -30.97
CA GLU A 723 24.53 -10.97 -31.12
C GLU A 723 24.25 -12.30 -31.84
N LYS A 724 23.00 -12.56 -32.25
CA LYS A 724 22.56 -13.84 -32.82
C LYS A 724 21.98 -13.69 -34.22
N ASP A 725 22.30 -14.67 -35.06
CA ASP A 725 21.63 -14.89 -36.33
C ASP A 725 20.34 -15.69 -36.10
N TYR A 726 19.33 -15.41 -36.93
CA TYR A 726 18.01 -16.05 -36.83
C TYR A 726 17.57 -16.74 -38.12
N TYR A 727 16.63 -17.67 -37.98
CA TYR A 727 15.87 -18.24 -39.08
C TYR A 727 14.40 -18.41 -38.67
N PHE A 728 13.51 -18.49 -39.65
CA PHE A 728 12.13 -18.90 -39.42
C PHE A 728 12.02 -20.41 -39.56
N GLU A 729 11.60 -21.07 -38.49
CA GLU A 729 11.08 -22.44 -38.53
C GLU A 729 9.58 -22.39 -38.78
N VAL A 730 9.09 -23.29 -39.63
CA VAL A 730 7.67 -23.49 -39.91
C VAL A 730 7.34 -24.95 -39.66
N GLU A 731 6.35 -25.19 -38.82
CA GLU A 731 5.76 -26.49 -38.56
C GLU A 731 4.33 -26.53 -39.10
N SER A 732 3.93 -27.68 -39.65
CA SER A 732 2.57 -27.92 -40.13
C SER A 732 1.51 -27.55 -39.07
N GLY A 733 0.42 -26.95 -39.51
CA GLY A 733 -0.76 -26.74 -38.69
C GLY A 733 -1.62 -28.01 -38.57
N ASP A 734 -1.45 -28.95 -39.50
CA ASP A 734 -2.25 -30.15 -39.59
C ASP A 734 -1.66 -31.28 -38.74
N LEU A 735 -2.34 -31.63 -37.65
CA LEU A 735 -1.87 -32.68 -36.74
C LEU A 735 -1.81 -34.08 -37.40
N ARG A 736 -2.35 -34.25 -38.61
CA ARG A 736 -2.25 -35.50 -39.40
C ARG A 736 -0.92 -35.65 -40.11
N ASN A 737 -0.14 -34.58 -40.28
CA ASN A 737 1.17 -34.70 -40.90
C ASN A 737 2.12 -35.44 -39.94
N GLY A 738 2.35 -36.73 -40.20
CA GLY A 738 3.18 -37.60 -39.36
C GLY A 738 4.66 -37.29 -39.50
N SER A 739 5.05 -36.84 -40.69
CA SER A 739 6.43 -36.86 -41.18
C SER A 739 7.46 -36.10 -40.34
N ASP A 740 8.71 -36.52 -40.42
CA ASP A 740 9.86 -35.74 -39.95
C ASP A 740 10.05 -34.44 -40.75
N LYS A 741 9.41 -34.33 -41.93
CA LYS A 741 9.44 -33.16 -42.83
C LYS A 741 8.29 -32.17 -42.59
N LYS A 742 7.44 -32.40 -41.57
CA LYS A 742 6.42 -31.44 -41.14
C LYS A 742 7.01 -30.18 -40.50
N ILE A 743 8.32 -30.14 -40.27
CA ILE A 743 9.08 -28.99 -39.81
C ILE A 743 10.09 -28.62 -40.90
N ALA A 744 10.08 -27.37 -41.33
CA ALA A 744 10.98 -26.83 -42.34
C ALA A 744 11.58 -25.49 -41.92
N ILE A 745 12.72 -25.13 -42.51
CA ILE A 745 13.26 -23.77 -42.44
C ILE A 745 12.70 -22.99 -43.63
N MET A 746 12.09 -21.84 -43.36
CA MET A 746 11.55 -20.97 -44.41
C MET A 746 12.68 -20.45 -45.30
N ASP A 747 12.48 -20.52 -46.62
CA ASP A 747 13.41 -19.97 -47.61
C ASP A 747 13.26 -18.45 -47.72
N LEU A 748 14.33 -17.75 -47.35
CA LEU A 748 14.48 -16.31 -47.34
C LEU A 748 15.37 -15.84 -48.51
N ARG A 749 15.90 -16.74 -49.35
CA ARG A 749 16.94 -16.40 -50.35
C ARG A 749 16.45 -15.41 -51.41
N ASN A 750 15.16 -15.43 -51.72
CA ASN A 750 14.49 -14.42 -52.58
C ASN A 750 14.36 -13.03 -51.92
N LYS A 751 14.87 -12.87 -50.70
CA LYS A 751 14.90 -11.65 -49.89
C LYS A 751 16.31 -11.28 -49.42
N VAL A 752 17.36 -11.93 -49.94
CA VAL A 752 18.75 -11.54 -49.69
C VAL A 752 18.93 -10.05 -49.95
N GLY A 753 19.48 -9.35 -48.96
CA GLY A 753 19.51 -7.91 -48.93
C GLY A 753 19.49 -7.36 -47.51
N GLU A 754 19.65 -6.05 -47.43
CA GLU A 754 19.74 -5.28 -46.20
C GLU A 754 18.44 -4.47 -46.00
N TYR A 755 17.82 -4.62 -44.83
CA TYR A 755 16.59 -3.94 -44.45
C TYR A 755 16.88 -3.06 -43.24
N LYS A 756 16.67 -1.75 -43.37
CA LYS A 756 17.00 -0.76 -42.33
C LYS A 756 15.76 -0.03 -41.84
N ASN A 757 15.60 0.06 -40.52
CA ASN A 757 14.75 1.06 -39.88
C ASN A 757 15.61 1.98 -39.00
N PHE A 758 15.01 2.74 -38.08
CA PHE A 758 15.77 3.68 -37.25
C PHE A 758 16.77 3.03 -36.28
N LYS A 759 16.53 1.77 -35.86
CA LYS A 759 17.24 1.05 -34.79
C LYS A 759 17.92 -0.24 -35.25
N TYR A 760 17.35 -0.96 -36.21
CA TYR A 760 17.87 -2.24 -36.66
C TYR A 760 18.24 -2.19 -38.14
N THR A 761 19.37 -2.83 -38.45
CA THR A 761 19.74 -3.31 -39.77
C THR A 761 19.61 -4.82 -39.75
N LEU A 762 18.68 -5.37 -40.54
CA LEU A 762 18.52 -6.81 -40.72
C LEU A 762 19.05 -7.21 -42.08
N THR A 763 20.03 -8.11 -42.12
CA THR A 763 20.64 -8.59 -43.36
C THR A 763 20.29 -10.05 -43.57
N ILE A 764 19.51 -10.32 -44.62
CA ILE A 764 19.22 -11.69 -45.05
C ILE A 764 20.38 -12.15 -45.94
N ASN A 765 21.06 -13.23 -45.54
CA ASN A 765 22.26 -13.73 -46.22
C ASN A 765 21.98 -14.94 -47.14
N GLU A 766 22.93 -15.28 -48.01
CA GLU A 766 22.82 -16.42 -48.94
C GLU A 766 22.69 -17.78 -48.21
N SER A 767 23.17 -17.85 -46.96
CA SER A 767 23.05 -19.02 -46.07
C SER A 767 21.68 -19.17 -45.39
N ASN A 768 20.69 -18.38 -45.83
CA ASN A 768 19.30 -18.42 -45.35
C ASN A 768 19.11 -17.99 -43.88
N GLN A 769 19.94 -17.06 -43.41
CA GLN A 769 19.88 -16.51 -42.05
C GLN A 769 19.59 -15.00 -42.08
N ILE A 770 18.94 -14.52 -41.04
CA ILE A 770 18.71 -13.11 -40.74
C ILE A 770 19.78 -12.70 -39.73
N LYS A 771 20.82 -12.01 -40.20
CA LYS A 771 21.78 -11.34 -39.32
C LYS A 771 21.15 -10.08 -38.76
N VAL A 772 21.31 -9.86 -37.46
CA VAL A 772 20.85 -8.64 -36.77
C VAL A 772 22.05 -7.73 -36.53
N GLU A 773 21.92 -6.46 -36.88
CA GLU A 773 22.80 -5.38 -36.43
C GLU A 773 21.91 -4.29 -35.79
N GLN A 774 22.32 -3.77 -34.64
CA GLN A 774 21.54 -2.78 -33.88
C GLN A 774 22.30 -1.46 -33.79
N GLU A 775 21.70 -0.40 -34.31
CA GLU A 775 22.12 0.97 -34.06
C GLU A 775 21.98 1.27 -32.56
N SER A 776 23.06 1.75 -31.95
CA SER A 776 23.09 1.99 -30.51
C SER A 776 23.96 3.19 -30.13
N TYR A 777 23.62 3.81 -29.01
CA TYR A 777 24.43 4.86 -28.39
C TYR A 777 24.31 4.78 -26.86
N ILE A 778 25.19 5.48 -26.15
CA ILE A 778 25.17 5.58 -24.69
C ILE A 778 24.64 6.96 -24.32
N GLY A 779 23.47 7.02 -23.69
CA GLY A 779 22.89 8.23 -23.12
C GLY A 779 22.44 7.99 -21.68
N ASN A 780 22.76 8.90 -20.76
CA ASN A 780 22.36 8.74 -19.36
C ASN A 780 21.09 9.55 -19.09
N VAL A 781 20.05 8.90 -18.56
CA VAL A 781 18.77 9.53 -18.23
C VAL A 781 18.82 10.10 -16.81
N ALA A 782 18.69 11.41 -16.71
CA ALA A 782 18.48 12.11 -15.44
C ALA A 782 17.00 12.51 -15.30
N THR A 783 16.45 12.38 -14.10
CA THR A 783 15.04 12.68 -13.83
C THR A 783 14.89 13.61 -12.63
N GLN A 784 13.84 14.44 -12.65
CA GLN A 784 13.44 15.28 -11.52
C GLN A 784 11.92 15.27 -11.39
N TYR A 785 11.43 14.97 -10.19
CA TYR A 785 10.02 15.06 -9.84
C TYR A 785 9.51 16.51 -9.93
N VAL A 786 8.33 16.71 -10.53
CA VAL A 786 7.61 18.00 -10.51
C VAL A 786 6.32 17.90 -9.68
N LYS A 787 5.42 16.97 -10.02
CA LYS A 787 4.19 16.72 -9.25
C LYS A 787 3.64 15.31 -9.47
N LEU A 788 2.83 14.83 -8.54
CA LEU A 788 2.04 13.61 -8.65
C LEU A 788 0.67 13.83 -7.96
N ASN A 789 -0.42 13.42 -8.59
CA ASN A 789 -1.79 13.59 -8.10
C ASN A 789 -2.65 12.35 -8.42
N LEU A 790 -3.65 12.12 -7.58
CA LEU A 790 -4.71 11.12 -7.77
C LEU A 790 -6.03 11.80 -8.12
N THR A 791 -6.54 11.54 -9.32
CA THR A 791 -7.75 12.16 -9.87
C THR A 791 -8.76 11.10 -10.29
N SER A 792 -9.88 11.00 -9.56
CA SER A 792 -10.85 9.90 -9.69
C SER A 792 -10.18 8.51 -9.64
N ASN A 793 -9.90 7.91 -10.81
CA ASN A 793 -9.30 6.59 -10.99
C ASN A 793 -7.90 6.66 -11.63
N TYR A 794 -7.29 7.85 -11.77
CA TYR A 794 -6.00 8.04 -12.46
C TYR A 794 -4.90 8.46 -11.51
N LEU A 795 -3.72 7.84 -11.67
CA LEU A 795 -2.46 8.40 -11.24
C LEU A 795 -1.95 9.33 -12.35
N THR A 796 -1.71 10.59 -12.01
CA THR A 796 -1.24 11.63 -12.95
C THR A 796 0.01 12.30 -12.39
N GLY A 797 0.96 12.68 -13.22
CA GLY A 797 2.17 13.36 -12.77
C GLY A 797 2.89 14.15 -13.85
N GLU A 798 3.88 14.92 -13.40
CA GLU A 798 4.86 15.56 -14.28
C GLU A 798 6.27 15.29 -13.73
N ALA A 799 7.20 15.06 -14.65
CA ALA A 799 8.62 14.93 -14.37
C ALA A 799 9.43 15.68 -15.44
N VAL A 800 10.58 16.23 -15.03
CA VAL A 800 11.62 16.64 -15.97
C VAL A 800 12.46 15.41 -16.29
N VAL A 801 12.70 15.16 -17.57
CA VAL A 801 13.55 14.06 -18.06
C VAL A 801 14.57 14.64 -19.02
N VAL A 802 15.85 14.39 -18.73
CA VAL A 802 16.99 14.89 -19.51
C VAL A 802 17.84 13.72 -19.94
N GLU A 803 18.21 13.66 -21.21
CA GLU A 803 19.11 12.63 -21.72
C GLU A 803 20.48 13.24 -22.05
N TRP A 804 21.52 12.71 -21.41
CA TRP A 804 22.90 13.16 -21.55
C TRP A 804 23.65 12.27 -22.52
N VAL A 805 23.87 12.76 -23.74
CA VAL A 805 24.61 12.05 -24.79
C VAL A 805 25.96 12.75 -24.97
N ASN A 806 27.07 12.02 -24.86
CA ASN A 806 28.44 12.55 -24.96
C ASN A 806 28.70 13.79 -24.08
N GLY A 807 28.11 13.83 -22.88
CA GLY A 807 28.26 14.94 -21.92
C GLY A 807 27.43 16.19 -22.23
N GLN A 808 26.61 16.19 -23.29
CA GLN A 808 25.67 17.27 -23.59
C GLN A 808 24.25 16.88 -23.16
N SER A 809 23.58 17.79 -22.44
CA SER A 809 22.15 17.62 -22.14
C SER A 809 21.34 17.88 -23.40
N THR A 810 20.47 16.93 -23.74
CA THR A 810 19.53 17.05 -24.84
C THR A 810 18.11 17.09 -24.31
N VAL A 811 17.21 17.74 -25.05
CA VAL A 811 15.80 17.41 -24.97
C VAL A 811 15.67 16.02 -25.57
N PRO A 812 15.17 15.00 -24.84
CA PRO A 812 15.00 13.66 -25.40
C PRO A 812 14.27 13.73 -26.74
N ALA A 813 14.89 13.18 -27.79
CA ALA A 813 14.36 13.25 -29.16
C ALA A 813 13.01 12.52 -29.31
N PHE A 814 12.71 11.65 -28.35
CA PHE A 814 11.50 10.84 -28.24
C PHE A 814 10.93 10.99 -26.83
N ASN A 815 9.61 10.86 -26.68
CA ASN A 815 8.99 10.88 -25.34
C ASN A 815 9.56 9.72 -24.49
N PRO A 816 10.00 9.98 -23.24
CA PRO A 816 10.51 8.93 -22.37
C PRO A 816 9.43 7.91 -22.05
N ILE A 817 9.82 6.66 -21.81
CA ILE A 817 8.86 5.62 -21.46
C ILE A 817 8.74 5.57 -19.94
N ILE A 818 7.56 5.91 -19.42
CA ILE A 818 7.29 5.99 -17.98
C ILE A 818 6.42 4.80 -17.58
N ARG A 819 6.80 4.10 -16.52
CA ARG A 819 6.16 2.87 -16.05
C ARG A 819 5.88 2.92 -14.56
N LEU A 820 4.67 2.51 -14.16
CA LEU A 820 4.33 2.20 -12.77
C LEU A 820 4.57 0.71 -12.54
N LYS A 821 5.62 0.38 -11.79
CA LYS A 821 6.04 -1.00 -11.50
C LYS A 821 5.84 -1.37 -10.05
N SER A 822 5.45 -2.61 -9.76
CA SER A 822 5.46 -3.13 -8.38
C SER A 822 6.88 -3.53 -7.96
N THR A 823 7.19 -3.43 -6.67
CA THR A 823 8.50 -3.81 -6.11
C THR A 823 8.77 -5.31 -6.12
N ASP A 824 7.77 -6.13 -6.45
CA ASP A 824 7.90 -7.58 -6.69
C ASP A 824 8.02 -7.93 -8.19
N HIS A 825 8.09 -6.93 -9.07
CA HIS A 825 8.19 -7.04 -10.53
C HIS A 825 7.04 -7.76 -11.25
N THR A 826 5.95 -8.09 -10.55
CA THR A 826 4.77 -8.77 -11.15
C THR A 826 3.80 -7.83 -11.88
N VAL A 827 3.85 -6.53 -11.58
CA VAL A 827 3.03 -5.49 -12.24
C VAL A 827 3.96 -4.50 -12.93
N ASN A 828 3.68 -4.23 -14.21
CA ASN A 828 4.43 -3.29 -15.04
C ASN A 828 3.46 -2.56 -15.98
N ILE A 829 3.02 -1.37 -15.60
CA ILE A 829 2.03 -0.59 -16.33
C ILE A 829 2.74 0.56 -17.05
N GLU A 830 2.77 0.52 -18.38
CA GLU A 830 3.25 1.64 -19.21
C GLU A 830 2.23 2.78 -19.19
N MET A 831 2.69 3.96 -18.77
CA MET A 831 1.87 5.16 -18.62
C MET A 831 1.75 5.89 -19.96
N PHE A 832 0.65 6.61 -20.17
CA PHE A 832 0.57 7.60 -21.24
C PHE A 832 1.59 8.72 -20.95
N VAL A 833 2.32 9.18 -21.97
CA VAL A 833 3.33 10.25 -21.83
C VAL A 833 3.16 11.30 -22.92
N LYS A 834 3.20 12.58 -22.52
CA LYS A 834 3.13 13.73 -23.43
C LYS A 834 4.10 14.82 -22.99
N GLN A 835 4.98 15.26 -23.90
CA GLN A 835 5.80 16.46 -23.70
C GLN A 835 4.92 17.70 -23.50
N GLN A 836 5.21 18.47 -22.45
CA GLN A 836 4.52 19.73 -22.14
C GLN A 836 5.35 20.92 -22.63
N SER A 837 6.61 21.01 -22.21
CA SER A 837 7.55 22.06 -22.61
C SER A 837 8.98 21.64 -22.31
N GLY A 838 9.87 21.72 -23.31
CA GLY A 838 11.27 21.30 -23.19
C GLY A 838 11.41 19.90 -22.61
N ASN A 839 12.13 19.78 -21.50
CA ASN A 839 12.38 18.52 -20.80
C ASN A 839 11.23 18.07 -19.88
N THR A 840 10.11 18.79 -19.81
CA THR A 840 8.99 18.47 -18.92
C THR A 840 7.95 17.60 -19.62
N TYR A 841 7.68 16.44 -19.04
CA TYR A 841 6.72 15.46 -19.54
C TYR A 841 5.60 15.25 -18.53
N TYR A 842 4.36 15.31 -19.00
CA TYR A 842 3.18 14.86 -18.29
C TYR A 842 2.99 13.37 -18.54
N PHE A 843 2.53 12.64 -17.51
CA PHE A 843 2.19 11.24 -17.62
C PHE A 843 0.94 10.87 -16.82
N ASP A 844 0.19 9.87 -17.29
CA ASP A 844 -0.92 9.29 -16.53
C ASP A 844 -1.14 7.79 -16.78
N SER A 845 -1.83 7.15 -15.83
CA SER A 845 -2.41 5.82 -16.01
C SER A 845 -3.71 5.71 -15.23
N ASN A 846 -4.68 5.00 -15.80
CA ASN A 846 -5.79 4.49 -15.01
C ASN A 846 -5.25 3.45 -14.00
N ILE A 847 -5.75 3.51 -12.77
CA ILE A 847 -5.39 2.63 -11.65
C ILE A 847 -6.63 2.00 -11.01
N SER A 848 -7.80 1.99 -11.68
CA SER A 848 -9.04 1.41 -11.15
C SER A 848 -8.89 -0.05 -10.70
N GLU A 849 -8.03 -0.81 -11.39
CA GLU A 849 -7.76 -2.23 -11.14
C GLU A 849 -6.40 -2.46 -10.44
N ILE A 850 -5.79 -1.42 -9.86
CA ILE A 850 -4.49 -1.55 -9.21
C ILE A 850 -4.56 -2.42 -7.95
N ASN A 851 -3.55 -3.25 -7.73
CA ASN A 851 -3.49 -4.14 -6.57
C ASN A 851 -3.05 -3.34 -5.33
N LEU A 852 -4.02 -2.97 -4.50
CA LEU A 852 -3.82 -2.18 -3.27
C LEU A 852 -2.87 -2.83 -2.25
N ASN A 853 -2.61 -4.13 -2.34
CA ASN A 853 -1.70 -4.85 -1.44
C ASN A 853 -0.24 -4.80 -1.91
N LYS A 854 0.06 -4.13 -3.04
CA LYS A 854 1.42 -4.00 -3.58
C LYS A 854 1.97 -2.59 -3.39
N THR A 855 3.29 -2.55 -3.24
CA THR A 855 4.09 -1.33 -3.24
C THR A 855 4.65 -1.08 -4.64
N TYR A 856 4.61 0.17 -5.09
CA TYR A 856 4.95 0.57 -6.45
C TYR A 856 6.09 1.58 -6.49
N TYR A 857 6.70 1.74 -7.66
CA TYR A 857 7.62 2.84 -7.97
C TYR A 857 7.40 3.31 -9.41
N ILE A 858 7.80 4.54 -9.70
CA ILE A 858 7.79 5.08 -11.07
C ILE A 858 9.18 4.91 -11.66
N GLU A 859 9.25 4.19 -12.78
CA GLU A 859 10.44 3.98 -13.59
C GLU A 859 10.35 4.85 -14.85
N ILE A 860 11.45 5.50 -15.22
CA ILE A 860 11.55 6.31 -16.43
C ILE A 860 12.72 5.79 -17.26
N SER A 861 12.45 5.35 -18.49
CA SER A 861 13.45 4.95 -19.49
C SER A 861 13.57 6.01 -20.59
N SER A 862 14.70 6.01 -21.30
CA SER A 862 14.82 6.76 -22.56
C SER A 862 13.69 6.37 -23.53
N GLY A 863 13.22 7.37 -24.29
CA GLY A 863 12.27 7.15 -25.38
C GLY A 863 12.92 6.54 -26.62
N ASP A 864 14.24 6.65 -26.74
CA ASP A 864 15.00 6.08 -27.83
C ASP A 864 15.45 4.66 -27.47
N LEU A 865 14.82 3.67 -28.09
CA LEU A 865 15.14 2.26 -27.86
C LEU A 865 16.55 1.86 -28.36
N ARG A 866 17.31 2.76 -28.97
CA ARG A 866 18.72 2.58 -29.35
C ARG A 866 19.68 2.86 -28.20
N ASN A 867 19.24 3.54 -27.15
CA ASN A 867 20.09 3.79 -25.99
C ASN A 867 20.41 2.45 -25.30
N ILE A 868 21.69 2.14 -25.14
CA ILE A 868 22.19 0.91 -24.48
C ILE A 868 22.90 1.20 -23.14
N SER A 869 22.81 2.43 -22.63
CA SER A 869 23.39 2.76 -21.33
C SER A 869 22.77 1.93 -20.20
N GLU A 870 23.58 1.52 -19.22
CA GLU A 870 23.10 0.99 -17.94
C GLU A 870 22.23 2.02 -17.19
N SER A 871 22.48 3.31 -17.41
CA SER A 871 21.70 4.44 -16.89
C SER A 871 20.65 4.97 -17.88
N GLN A 872 20.23 4.16 -18.87
CA GLN A 872 19.11 4.53 -19.76
C GLN A 872 17.75 4.50 -19.04
N THR A 873 17.68 3.86 -17.86
CA THR A 873 16.48 3.69 -17.05
C THR A 873 16.78 4.10 -15.62
N GLN A 874 15.89 4.91 -15.03
CA GLN A 874 16.06 5.49 -13.72
C GLN A 874 14.74 5.41 -12.93
N GLN A 875 14.79 5.00 -11.66
CA GLN A 875 13.66 5.19 -10.75
C GLN A 875 13.52 6.69 -10.46
N LEU A 876 12.32 7.23 -10.66
CA LEU A 876 12.00 8.61 -10.31
C LEU A 876 12.05 8.76 -8.78
N VAL A 877 12.90 9.66 -8.31
CA VAL A 877 13.01 9.98 -6.88
C VAL A 877 11.80 10.83 -6.48
N LEU A 878 11.01 10.33 -5.52
CA LEU A 878 9.80 10.96 -5.04
C LEU A 878 9.96 11.38 -3.56
N PRO A 879 9.51 12.58 -3.16
CA PRO A 879 9.55 13.01 -1.76
C PRO A 879 8.53 12.23 -0.91
N ASN A 880 8.88 11.94 0.34
CA ASN A 880 7.97 11.27 1.28
C ASN A 880 6.77 12.17 1.62
N GLY A 881 5.55 11.59 1.70
CA GLY A 881 4.31 12.32 2.00
C GLY A 881 3.06 11.68 1.39
N GLU A 882 1.88 12.28 1.60
CA GLU A 882 0.64 11.86 0.93
C GLU A 882 0.55 12.48 -0.48
N ILE A 883 0.05 11.72 -1.45
CA ILE A 883 -0.26 12.18 -2.80
C ILE A 883 -1.55 13.00 -2.76
N VAL A 884 -1.56 14.19 -3.38
CA VAL A 884 -2.74 15.04 -3.50
C VAL A 884 -3.85 14.27 -4.22
N ALA A 885 -4.96 14.03 -3.51
CA ALA A 885 -6.01 13.12 -3.95
C ALA A 885 -7.39 13.80 -3.92
N SER A 886 -8.08 13.79 -5.06
CA SER A 886 -9.43 14.32 -5.26
C SER A 886 -10.51 13.23 -5.42
N GLY A 887 -10.10 11.98 -5.65
CA GLY A 887 -10.98 10.84 -5.85
C GLY A 887 -10.97 9.83 -4.69
N MET A 888 -11.55 8.66 -4.96
CA MET A 888 -11.62 7.55 -3.99
C MET A 888 -10.26 6.93 -3.67
N PHE A 889 -9.29 7.02 -4.57
CA PHE A 889 -7.92 6.59 -4.27
C PHE A 889 -7.16 7.65 -3.45
N GLN A 890 -6.46 7.18 -2.43
CA GLN A 890 -5.35 7.86 -1.77
C GLN A 890 -4.06 7.08 -2.06
N GLY A 891 -2.93 7.76 -1.92
CA GLY A 891 -1.64 7.08 -1.94
C GLY A 891 -0.63 7.84 -1.09
N SER A 892 0.32 7.11 -0.53
CA SER A 892 1.40 7.65 0.28
C SER A 892 2.75 7.23 -0.29
N ILE A 893 3.74 8.08 -0.11
CA ILE A 893 5.10 7.92 -0.61
C ILE A 893 6.05 7.74 0.57
N SER A 894 6.82 6.66 0.54
CA SER A 894 7.96 6.42 1.45
C SER A 894 9.12 5.83 0.65
N ASP A 895 10.31 6.41 0.78
CA ASP A 895 11.54 5.97 0.13
C ASP A 895 11.41 5.80 -1.39
N SER A 896 10.80 6.81 -2.03
CA SER A 896 10.44 6.82 -3.46
C SER A 896 9.53 5.67 -3.93
N LYS A 897 8.82 5.03 -3.01
CA LYS A 897 7.82 3.99 -3.28
C LYS A 897 6.42 4.49 -2.92
N ILE A 898 5.44 4.14 -3.75
CA ILE A 898 4.04 4.51 -3.63
C ILE A 898 3.24 3.31 -3.11
N THR A 899 2.39 3.52 -2.10
CA THR A 899 1.32 2.59 -1.74
C THR A 899 -0.04 3.23 -2.01
N PHE A 900 -1.03 2.43 -2.37
CA PHE A 900 -2.38 2.91 -2.68
C PHE A 900 -3.40 2.34 -1.69
N ARG A 901 -4.41 3.15 -1.35
CA ARG A 901 -5.58 2.72 -0.58
C ARG A 901 -6.83 3.39 -1.12
N LYS A 902 -8.00 2.81 -0.88
CA LYS A 902 -9.28 3.49 -1.12
C LYS A 902 -9.75 4.19 0.15
N ARG A 903 -10.31 5.39 0.00
CA ARG A 903 -11.16 6.04 1.00
C ARG A 903 -12.44 5.23 1.16
N SER A 904 -13.05 5.25 2.33
CA SER A 904 -14.37 4.64 2.52
C SER A 904 -15.49 5.50 1.90
N TYR A 905 -15.31 6.83 1.88
CA TYR A 905 -16.20 7.79 1.22
C TYR A 905 -15.47 9.13 0.94
N ILE A 906 -16.12 10.01 0.19
CA ILE A 906 -15.78 11.43 0.04
C ILE A 906 -16.99 12.25 0.52
N GLU A 907 -16.76 13.39 1.18
CA GLU A 907 -17.76 14.43 1.42
C GLU A 907 -17.39 15.66 0.59
N GLY A 908 -18.38 16.32 0.00
CA GLY A 908 -18.18 17.49 -0.85
C GLY A 908 -19.39 18.42 -0.87
N ILE A 909 -19.22 19.60 -1.47
CA ILE A 909 -20.25 20.63 -1.60
C ILE A 909 -20.62 20.76 -3.09
N TYR A 910 -21.91 20.68 -3.41
CA TYR A 910 -22.42 20.80 -4.79
C TYR A 910 -23.11 22.14 -5.08
N GLY A 911 -23.32 22.98 -4.06
CA GLY A 911 -23.92 24.30 -4.21
C GLY A 911 -24.16 25.03 -2.89
N SER A 912 -24.97 26.08 -2.95
CA SER A 912 -25.41 26.85 -1.79
C SER A 912 -26.92 27.04 -1.83
N SER A 913 -27.54 26.98 -0.67
CA SER A 913 -28.97 27.21 -0.46
C SER A 913 -29.40 28.66 -0.79
N GLY A 914 -30.70 28.86 -0.97
CA GLY A 914 -31.29 30.16 -1.30
C GLY A 914 -30.98 31.24 -0.27
N LEU A 915 -31.09 30.95 1.04
CA LEU A 915 -30.72 31.91 2.08
C LEU A 915 -29.23 32.24 2.04
N LYS A 916 -28.36 31.27 1.73
CA LYS A 916 -26.92 31.51 1.63
C LYS A 916 -26.58 32.41 0.45
N VAL A 917 -27.25 32.22 -0.69
CA VAL A 917 -27.12 33.11 -1.87
C VAL A 917 -27.65 34.52 -1.57
N ALA A 918 -28.70 34.64 -0.75
CA ALA A 918 -29.21 35.93 -0.27
C ALA A 918 -28.29 36.63 0.76
N GLY A 919 -27.22 35.97 1.22
CA GLY A 919 -26.31 36.49 2.25
C GLY A 919 -26.84 36.41 3.68
N ASP A 920 -27.89 35.62 3.93
CA ASP A 920 -28.43 35.38 5.27
C ASP A 920 -27.57 34.35 6.01
N ALA A 921 -27.21 34.67 7.26
CA ALA A 921 -26.33 33.84 8.10
C ALA A 921 -26.91 32.46 8.46
N ARG A 922 -28.21 32.24 8.21
CA ARG A 922 -28.89 30.95 8.36
C ARG A 922 -28.68 29.99 7.19
N GLY A 923 -28.20 30.49 6.05
CA GLY A 923 -28.07 29.70 4.82
C GLY A 923 -27.01 28.59 4.90
N SER A 924 -27.38 27.42 4.40
CA SER A 924 -26.54 26.21 4.37
C SER A 924 -25.72 26.06 3.07
N ASP A 925 -24.57 25.38 3.14
CA ASP A 925 -23.96 24.74 1.97
C ASP A 925 -24.71 23.43 1.63
N LEU A 926 -24.80 23.12 0.35
CA LEU A 926 -25.47 21.91 -0.12
C LEU A 926 -24.43 20.79 -0.27
N ARG A 927 -24.47 19.79 0.60
CA ARG A 927 -23.45 18.74 0.70
C ARG A 927 -23.88 17.41 0.07
N TYR A 928 -22.89 16.60 -0.32
CA TYR A 928 -23.09 15.24 -0.80
C TYR A 928 -22.02 14.30 -0.24
N TYR A 929 -22.34 13.01 -0.21
CA TYR A 929 -21.39 11.92 -0.03
C TYR A 929 -21.19 11.15 -1.32
N GLN A 930 -19.96 10.73 -1.61
CA GLN A 930 -19.66 9.73 -2.64
C GLN A 930 -19.11 8.46 -1.99
N ILE A 931 -19.66 7.30 -2.36
CA ILE A 931 -19.20 5.97 -1.96
C ILE A 931 -18.99 5.14 -3.22
N GLY A 932 -17.84 4.47 -3.34
CA GLY A 932 -17.45 3.73 -4.54
C GLY A 932 -17.02 4.61 -5.72
N ASN A 933 -16.53 3.93 -6.76
CA ASN A 933 -15.95 4.53 -7.97
C ASN A 933 -16.23 3.69 -9.23
N GLY A 934 -17.28 2.87 -9.19
CA GLY A 934 -17.70 2.03 -10.31
C GLY A 934 -18.34 2.79 -11.48
N PRO A 935 -18.44 2.14 -12.66
CA PRO A 935 -18.89 2.80 -13.89
C PRO A 935 -20.38 3.15 -13.90
N ASN A 936 -21.21 2.46 -13.12
CA ASN A 936 -22.62 2.80 -12.96
C ASN A 936 -22.77 3.89 -11.88
N VAL A 937 -23.71 4.82 -12.04
CA VAL A 937 -23.92 5.94 -11.12
C VAL A 937 -25.30 5.83 -10.47
N ALA A 938 -25.34 5.97 -9.15
CA ALA A 938 -26.57 5.96 -8.37
C ALA A 938 -26.69 7.24 -7.55
N PHE A 939 -27.74 8.03 -7.79
CA PHE A 939 -28.08 9.20 -6.98
C PHE A 939 -29.18 8.86 -5.98
N MET A 940 -28.96 9.13 -4.70
CA MET A 940 -29.91 8.96 -3.62
C MET A 940 -30.19 10.34 -3.04
N VAL A 941 -31.38 10.89 -3.32
CA VAL A 941 -31.77 12.26 -2.98
C VAL A 941 -32.84 12.24 -1.90
N PHE A 942 -32.61 12.99 -0.83
CA PHE A 942 -33.45 13.04 0.37
C PHE A 942 -33.85 14.49 0.66
N GLU A 943 -34.96 14.66 1.37
CA GLU A 943 -35.44 15.95 1.89
C GLU A 943 -35.50 17.01 0.76
N ALA A 944 -36.41 16.80 -0.19
CA ALA A 944 -36.80 17.87 -1.10
C ALA A 944 -37.78 18.85 -0.41
N HIS A 945 -38.52 18.36 0.59
CA HIS A 945 -39.42 19.13 1.43
C HIS A 945 -38.98 19.01 2.89
N GLY A 946 -38.68 20.13 3.54
CA GLY A 946 -38.38 20.12 4.98
C GLY A 946 -39.60 19.79 5.83
N PHE A 947 -40.79 19.99 5.25
CA PHE A 947 -42.10 19.62 5.79
C PHE A 947 -42.79 18.74 4.73
N GLU A 948 -42.74 17.43 4.96
CA GLU A 948 -43.26 16.37 4.09
C GLU A 948 -44.80 16.33 4.18
N ASP A 949 -45.40 16.04 5.36
CA ASP A 949 -46.76 16.51 5.72
C ASP A 949 -47.31 16.09 7.12
N LEU A 950 -46.62 15.26 7.92
CA LEU A 950 -47.17 14.70 9.17
C LEU A 950 -46.98 15.58 10.42
N TRP A 951 -45.84 16.25 10.56
CA TRP A 951 -45.60 17.25 11.61
C TRP A 951 -44.57 18.30 11.15
N ASP A 952 -44.38 19.34 11.96
CA ASP A 952 -43.44 20.41 11.62
C ASP A 952 -41.99 19.89 11.56
N HIS A 953 -41.29 20.18 10.46
CA HIS A 953 -39.90 19.75 10.21
C HIS A 953 -39.68 18.22 10.07
N ASP A 954 -40.71 17.45 9.73
CA ASP A 954 -40.65 15.98 9.58
C ASP A 954 -39.72 15.47 8.46
N GLY A 955 -39.27 16.34 7.54
CA GLY A 955 -38.21 16.03 6.58
C GLY A 955 -36.87 15.63 7.23
N GLN A 956 -36.65 15.99 8.50
CA GLN A 956 -35.49 15.59 9.30
C GLN A 956 -35.33 14.05 9.37
N GLU A 957 -36.43 13.28 9.38
CA GLU A 957 -36.39 11.82 9.39
C GLU A 957 -35.71 11.25 8.13
N LEU A 958 -35.85 11.93 6.99
CA LEU A 958 -35.26 11.51 5.72
C LEU A 958 -33.75 11.76 5.71
N ILE A 959 -33.29 12.84 6.34
CA ILE A 959 -31.86 13.15 6.54
C ILE A 959 -31.21 12.07 7.41
N GLU A 960 -31.89 11.61 8.46
CA GLU A 960 -31.39 10.55 9.34
C GLU A 960 -31.30 9.20 8.62
N ILE A 961 -32.26 8.87 7.75
CA ILE A 961 -32.18 7.69 6.88
C ILE A 961 -30.98 7.80 5.92
N ALA A 962 -30.70 8.98 5.37
CA ALA A 962 -29.56 9.22 4.48
C ALA A 962 -28.21 9.02 5.18
N GLU A 963 -28.05 9.55 6.40
CA GLU A 963 -26.83 9.36 7.20
C GLU A 963 -26.65 7.90 7.66
N GLN A 964 -27.73 7.20 7.98
CA GLN A 964 -27.69 5.76 8.26
C GLN A 964 -27.34 4.94 7.01
N LEU A 965 -27.85 5.28 5.83
CA LEU A 965 -27.48 4.64 4.55
C LEU A 965 -25.99 4.82 4.25
N LYS A 966 -25.48 6.05 4.35
CA LYS A 966 -24.04 6.36 4.22
C LYS A 966 -23.21 5.53 5.20
N THR A 967 -23.60 5.52 6.48
CA THR A 967 -22.91 4.77 7.54
C THR A 967 -22.91 3.28 7.25
N LYS A 968 -24.04 2.71 6.79
CA LYS A 968 -24.15 1.29 6.41
C LYS A 968 -23.23 0.96 5.24
N LEU A 969 -23.30 1.70 4.13
CA LEU A 969 -22.48 1.48 2.94
C LEU A 969 -20.97 1.59 3.22
N VAL A 970 -20.57 2.53 4.09
CA VAL A 970 -19.19 2.66 4.58
C VAL A 970 -18.80 1.46 5.44
N SER A 971 -19.63 1.08 6.42
CA SER A 971 -19.35 -0.02 7.36
C SER A 971 -19.26 -1.39 6.70
N MET A 972 -20.04 -1.63 5.65
CA MET A 972 -20.01 -2.88 4.88
C MET A 972 -18.70 -3.08 4.11
N ASN A 973 -18.05 -1.98 3.69
CA ASN A 973 -16.83 -1.99 2.86
C ASN A 973 -16.89 -2.95 1.65
N ASP A 974 -18.08 -3.10 1.07
CA ASP A 974 -18.38 -4.05 0.00
C ASP A 974 -17.68 -3.62 -1.30
N GLN A 975 -16.51 -4.21 -1.58
CA GLN A 975 -15.69 -3.85 -2.74
C GLN A 975 -16.35 -4.22 -4.07
N GLU A 976 -17.17 -5.27 -4.14
CA GLU A 976 -17.92 -5.59 -5.36
C GLU A 976 -18.94 -4.48 -5.65
N LEU A 977 -19.70 -4.06 -4.64
CA LEU A 977 -20.65 -2.95 -4.75
C LEU A 977 -19.97 -1.62 -5.11
N GLN A 978 -18.85 -1.31 -4.47
CA GLN A 978 -18.08 -0.08 -4.71
C GLN A 978 -17.34 -0.05 -6.06
N ASN A 979 -16.97 -1.23 -6.61
CA ASN A 979 -16.44 -1.35 -7.97
C ASN A 979 -17.55 -1.35 -9.03
N LYS A 980 -18.78 -1.76 -8.67
CA LYS A 980 -19.95 -1.76 -9.56
C LYS A 980 -20.58 -0.37 -9.67
N TRP A 981 -20.63 0.40 -8.58
CA TRP A 981 -21.31 1.70 -8.50
C TRP A 981 -20.43 2.82 -7.96
N THR A 982 -20.65 4.03 -8.49
CA THR A 982 -20.41 5.30 -7.82
C THR A 982 -21.74 5.78 -7.25
N ILE A 983 -21.87 5.78 -5.92
CA ILE A 983 -23.09 6.10 -5.19
C ILE A 983 -22.96 7.51 -4.61
N TYR A 984 -23.82 8.43 -5.04
CA TYR A 984 -23.94 9.78 -4.51
C TYR A 984 -25.16 9.86 -3.59
N ILE A 985 -24.95 10.29 -2.34
CA ILE A 985 -26.02 10.54 -1.36
C ILE A 985 -26.10 12.05 -1.14
N ILE A 986 -27.27 12.62 -1.38
CA ILE A 986 -27.61 14.02 -1.13
C ILE A 986 -28.56 13.98 0.07
N PRO A 987 -28.05 14.13 1.32
CA PRO A 987 -28.84 13.90 2.52
C PRO A 987 -29.90 14.98 2.77
N GLU A 988 -29.69 16.19 2.23
CA GLU A 988 -30.56 17.35 2.38
C GLU A 988 -30.57 18.15 1.07
N ALA A 989 -31.73 18.25 0.40
CA ALA A 989 -31.90 19.00 -0.83
C ALA A 989 -32.62 20.35 -0.60
N ASN A 990 -33.28 20.54 0.55
CA ASN A 990 -33.88 21.80 0.98
C ASN A 990 -33.53 22.13 2.46
N PRO A 991 -32.22 22.21 2.80
CA PRO A 991 -31.76 22.41 4.17
C PRO A 991 -32.33 23.67 4.87
N ASP A 992 -32.64 24.71 4.10
CA ASP A 992 -33.28 25.92 4.61
C ASP A 992 -34.74 25.65 5.05
N GLY A 993 -35.47 24.83 4.28
CA GLY A 993 -36.83 24.40 4.58
C GLY A 993 -36.92 23.61 5.89
N VAL A 994 -36.08 22.58 6.06
CA VAL A 994 -36.10 21.76 7.28
C VAL A 994 -35.58 22.52 8.52
N ARG A 995 -34.62 23.43 8.39
CA ARG A 995 -34.06 24.16 9.55
C ARG A 995 -34.87 25.39 9.97
N HIS A 996 -35.47 26.08 9.00
CA HIS A 996 -35.96 27.44 9.19
C HIS A 996 -37.34 27.70 8.55
N GLY A 997 -37.97 26.67 7.97
CA GLY A 997 -39.37 26.71 7.55
C GLY A 997 -40.33 26.92 8.70
N TRP A 998 -41.57 27.31 8.35
CA TRP A 998 -42.64 27.57 9.32
C TRP A 998 -44.02 27.11 8.83
N THR A 999 -44.10 26.41 7.68
CA THR A 999 -45.34 25.83 7.19
C THR A 999 -45.14 24.76 6.11
N ASN A 1000 -45.92 23.67 6.19
CA ASN A 1000 -46.07 22.66 5.14
C ASN A 1000 -46.85 23.15 3.90
N ASN A 1001 -47.47 24.34 3.97
CA ASN A 1001 -48.26 24.95 2.89
C ASN A 1001 -47.53 26.12 2.20
N GLY A 1002 -46.22 26.23 2.40
CA GLY A 1002 -45.40 27.33 1.90
C GLY A 1002 -43.94 27.16 2.33
N PRO A 1003 -43.25 28.22 2.81
CA PRO A 1003 -41.85 28.16 3.25
C PRO A 1003 -41.63 27.13 4.37
N GLY A 1004 -40.86 26.08 4.05
CA GLY A 1004 -40.73 24.85 4.84
C GLY A 1004 -40.91 23.61 3.97
N ARG A 1005 -42.08 23.47 3.33
CA ARG A 1005 -42.21 22.58 2.17
C ARG A 1005 -41.45 23.14 0.98
N GLN A 1006 -41.70 24.41 0.68
CA GLN A 1006 -40.96 25.19 -0.31
C GLN A 1006 -39.60 25.59 0.25
N THR A 1007 -38.64 25.87 -0.63
CA THR A 1007 -37.41 26.58 -0.24
C THR A 1007 -37.75 27.93 0.39
N LEU A 1008 -36.82 28.53 1.13
CA LEU A 1008 -37.08 29.83 1.78
C LEU A 1008 -36.81 31.04 0.89
N TYR A 1009 -36.06 30.87 -0.20
CA TYR A 1009 -35.66 31.96 -1.08
C TYR A 1009 -35.53 31.47 -2.53
N GLY A 1010 -36.34 32.03 -3.43
CA GLY A 1010 -36.36 31.71 -4.85
C GLY A 1010 -35.31 32.48 -5.67
N ALA A 1011 -34.95 31.96 -6.84
CA ALA A 1011 -34.01 32.58 -7.77
C ALA A 1011 -34.63 33.62 -8.72
N LEU A 1012 -35.93 33.90 -8.58
CA LEU A 1012 -36.67 34.86 -9.39
C LEU A 1012 -36.87 36.19 -8.63
N GLU A 1013 -36.28 37.27 -9.13
CA GLU A 1013 -36.46 38.61 -8.56
C GLU A 1013 -37.90 39.13 -8.78
N ASN A 1014 -38.52 38.77 -9.91
CA ASN A 1014 -39.83 39.26 -10.33
C ASN A 1014 -41.03 38.69 -9.54
N ASP A 1015 -40.83 37.65 -8.72
CA ASP A 1015 -41.82 37.17 -7.75
C ASP A 1015 -41.49 37.54 -6.30
N GLY A 1016 -40.45 38.34 -6.08
CA GLY A 1016 -39.96 38.73 -4.77
C GLY A 1016 -39.12 37.66 -4.07
N HIS A 1017 -38.42 36.82 -4.83
CA HIS A 1017 -37.64 35.68 -4.34
C HIS A 1017 -38.49 34.68 -3.55
N LYS A 1018 -39.71 34.43 -4.03
CA LYS A 1018 -40.66 33.54 -3.36
C LYS A 1018 -40.15 32.10 -3.34
N GLY A 1019 -40.32 31.44 -2.20
CA GLY A 1019 -39.98 30.03 -1.99
C GLY A 1019 -40.58 29.08 -3.02
N ILE A 1020 -39.82 28.06 -3.41
CA ILE A 1020 -40.12 27.17 -4.55
C ILE A 1020 -40.31 25.72 -4.08
N ASP A 1021 -41.35 25.03 -4.55
CA ASP A 1021 -41.51 23.59 -4.31
C ASP A 1021 -40.51 22.81 -5.18
N MET A 1022 -39.52 22.20 -4.49
CA MET A 1022 -38.45 21.41 -5.10
C MET A 1022 -38.96 20.21 -5.90
N ASN A 1023 -40.14 19.66 -5.63
CA ASN A 1023 -40.72 18.54 -6.37
C ASN A 1023 -41.73 19.02 -7.45
N ARG A 1024 -41.70 20.30 -7.81
CA ARG A 1024 -42.55 20.88 -8.88
C ARG A 1024 -41.78 21.72 -9.90
N CYS A 1025 -40.53 22.07 -9.64
CA CYS A 1025 -39.76 23.00 -10.47
C CYS A 1025 -38.88 22.36 -11.58
N TRP A 1026 -38.86 21.03 -11.73
CA TRP A 1026 -37.99 20.35 -12.69
C TRP A 1026 -38.54 20.37 -14.12
N HIS A 1027 -37.85 21.04 -15.04
CA HIS A 1027 -38.31 21.24 -16.42
C HIS A 1027 -37.47 20.49 -17.45
N ILE A 1028 -38.13 19.70 -18.30
CA ILE A 1028 -37.49 18.96 -19.40
C ILE A 1028 -37.37 19.87 -20.62
N SER A 1029 -36.15 20.04 -21.13
CA SER A 1029 -35.88 20.86 -22.32
C SER A 1029 -36.72 20.42 -23.52
N GLY A 1030 -37.29 21.38 -24.25
CA GLY A 1030 -38.19 21.13 -25.38
C GLY A 1030 -39.64 20.79 -25.02
N THR A 1031 -40.01 20.73 -23.73
CA THR A 1031 -41.39 20.53 -23.28
C THR A 1031 -42.02 21.83 -22.77
N SER A 1032 -43.36 21.90 -22.69
CA SER A 1032 -44.06 23.02 -22.05
C SER A 1032 -43.91 22.98 -20.53
N TYR A 1033 -43.56 24.11 -19.90
CA TYR A 1033 -43.51 24.22 -18.45
C TYR A 1033 -44.93 24.32 -17.85
N THR A 1034 -45.20 23.56 -16.78
CA THR A 1034 -46.47 23.63 -16.04
C THR A 1034 -46.25 24.45 -14.78
N GLN A 1035 -46.96 25.56 -14.65
CA GLN A 1035 -46.91 26.42 -13.48
C GLN A 1035 -47.94 25.97 -12.44
N TYR A 1036 -47.57 26.03 -11.16
CA TYR A 1036 -48.44 25.75 -10.02
C TYR A 1036 -48.41 26.92 -9.03
N ASP A 1037 -49.42 26.97 -8.15
CA ASP A 1037 -49.58 28.00 -7.13
C ASP A 1037 -49.74 27.39 -5.72
N GLY A 1038 -50.08 28.25 -4.74
CA GLY A 1038 -50.24 27.85 -3.34
C GLY A 1038 -49.03 27.11 -2.78
N ARG A 1039 -49.26 25.96 -2.15
CA ARG A 1039 -48.22 25.09 -1.56
C ARG A 1039 -47.29 24.44 -2.59
N ASN A 1040 -47.71 24.32 -3.85
CA ASN A 1040 -46.94 23.70 -4.93
C ASN A 1040 -46.18 24.72 -5.80
N TYR A 1041 -46.14 26.01 -5.40
CA TYR A 1041 -45.62 27.10 -6.23
C TYR A 1041 -44.20 26.82 -6.74
N ASN A 1042 -44.00 26.91 -8.05
CA ASN A 1042 -42.77 26.50 -8.73
C ASN A 1042 -42.09 27.60 -9.58
N GLY A 1043 -42.49 28.86 -9.41
CA GLY A 1043 -41.95 29.99 -10.17
C GLY A 1043 -42.49 30.09 -11.60
N SER A 1044 -42.13 31.14 -12.32
CA SER A 1044 -42.56 31.32 -13.71
C SER A 1044 -41.82 30.43 -14.71
N GLU A 1045 -40.66 29.89 -14.35
CA GLU A 1045 -39.80 29.03 -15.18
C GLU A 1045 -39.21 27.85 -14.38
N GLY A 1046 -38.71 26.84 -15.10
CA GLY A 1046 -38.07 25.68 -14.49
C GLY A 1046 -36.77 26.02 -13.75
N PHE A 1047 -36.44 25.22 -12.73
CA PHE A 1047 -35.28 25.42 -11.85
C PHE A 1047 -35.29 26.80 -11.17
N SER A 1048 -36.45 27.27 -10.71
CA SER A 1048 -36.56 28.54 -9.99
C SER A 1048 -35.98 28.51 -8.56
N ALA A 1049 -35.62 27.34 -8.02
CA ALA A 1049 -34.87 27.21 -6.76
C ALA A 1049 -33.35 27.23 -7.02
N TYR A 1050 -32.56 27.84 -6.12
CA TYR A 1050 -31.10 27.79 -6.20
C TYR A 1050 -30.58 26.36 -5.98
N GLU A 1051 -31.20 25.66 -5.04
CA GLU A 1051 -30.99 24.26 -4.69
C GLU A 1051 -31.20 23.36 -5.92
N ALA A 1052 -32.31 23.52 -6.64
CA ALA A 1052 -32.59 22.77 -7.86
C ALA A 1052 -31.59 23.07 -8.99
N ARG A 1053 -31.10 24.33 -9.11
CA ARG A 1053 -30.05 24.68 -10.09
C ARG A 1053 -28.75 23.95 -9.78
N SER A 1054 -28.29 24.03 -8.53
CA SER A 1054 -27.07 23.35 -8.08
C SER A 1054 -27.18 21.83 -8.20
N LEU A 1055 -28.30 21.24 -7.77
CA LEU A 1055 -28.51 19.79 -7.88
C LEU A 1055 -28.58 19.34 -9.34
N ARG A 1056 -29.29 20.07 -10.21
CA ARG A 1056 -29.32 19.80 -11.67
C ARG A 1056 -27.92 19.75 -12.26
N ASP A 1057 -27.09 20.75 -11.98
CA ASP A 1057 -25.75 20.87 -12.55
C ASP A 1057 -24.80 19.80 -11.98
N PHE A 1058 -24.94 19.46 -10.70
CA PHE A 1058 -24.25 18.32 -10.09
C PHE A 1058 -24.62 16.99 -10.76
N LEU A 1059 -25.92 16.69 -10.91
CA LEU A 1059 -26.41 15.45 -11.52
C LEU A 1059 -25.96 15.32 -12.99
N LEU A 1060 -25.97 16.41 -13.76
CA LEU A 1060 -25.51 16.43 -15.15
C LEU A 1060 -24.01 16.17 -15.30
N ASN A 1061 -23.19 16.68 -14.37
CA ASN A 1061 -21.73 16.54 -14.40
C ASN A 1061 -21.24 15.17 -13.87
N HIS A 1062 -22.05 14.48 -13.05
CA HIS A 1062 -21.65 13.23 -12.40
C HIS A 1062 -22.40 11.98 -12.90
N LYS A 1063 -23.31 12.10 -13.87
CA LYS A 1063 -24.01 10.95 -14.47
C LYS A 1063 -23.03 9.98 -15.17
N SER A 1064 -23.44 8.71 -15.30
CA SER A 1064 -22.59 7.71 -15.95
C SER A 1064 -22.40 7.99 -17.44
N VAL A 1065 -21.15 7.96 -17.90
CA VAL A 1065 -20.77 8.14 -19.31
C VAL A 1065 -21.03 6.88 -20.14
N ASN A 1066 -20.75 5.70 -19.57
CA ASN A 1066 -20.72 4.41 -20.27
C ASN A 1066 -21.47 3.26 -19.56
N GLY A 1067 -21.87 3.44 -18.31
CA GLY A 1067 -22.70 2.51 -17.53
C GLY A 1067 -24.15 2.98 -17.39
N GLN A 1068 -24.84 2.46 -16.38
CA GLN A 1068 -26.21 2.86 -16.03
C GLN A 1068 -26.21 4.07 -15.09
N THR A 1069 -27.14 5.02 -15.30
CA THR A 1069 -27.49 6.03 -14.28
C THR A 1069 -28.83 5.68 -13.64
N ILE A 1070 -28.90 5.65 -12.32
CA ILE A 1070 -30.13 5.53 -11.53
C ILE A 1070 -30.30 6.72 -10.57
N LEU A 1071 -31.54 7.12 -10.30
CA LEU A 1071 -31.86 8.11 -9.26
C LEU A 1071 -33.04 7.63 -8.40
N VAL A 1072 -32.86 7.62 -7.08
CA VAL A 1072 -33.92 7.38 -6.10
C VAL A 1072 -34.13 8.67 -5.31
N GLU A 1073 -35.37 9.10 -5.20
CA GLU A 1073 -35.79 10.29 -4.45
C GLU A 1073 -36.70 9.83 -3.28
N LEU A 1074 -36.40 10.21 -2.04
CA LEU A 1074 -37.20 9.83 -0.86
C LEU A 1074 -38.05 11.01 -0.37
N HIS A 1075 -39.34 10.74 -0.14
CA HIS A 1075 -40.39 11.67 0.34
C HIS A 1075 -41.25 10.99 1.42
N GLY A 1076 -42.07 11.78 2.11
CA GLY A 1076 -43.15 11.33 2.97
C GLY A 1076 -44.49 12.01 2.61
N TRP A 1077 -45.67 11.45 2.87
CA TRP A 1077 -45.96 10.15 3.47
C TRP A 1077 -47.18 9.50 2.78
N THR A 1078 -47.22 9.53 1.45
CA THR A 1078 -48.42 9.17 0.67
C THR A 1078 -48.58 7.68 0.34
N ASN A 1079 -47.68 6.83 0.88
CA ASN A 1079 -47.62 5.38 0.67
C ASN A 1079 -47.51 5.00 -0.82
N GLN A 1080 -46.49 5.46 -1.54
CA GLN A 1080 -46.31 5.23 -2.99
C GLN A 1080 -44.89 4.78 -3.36
N VAL A 1081 -44.77 4.07 -4.48
CA VAL A 1081 -43.51 4.00 -5.25
C VAL A 1081 -43.81 4.46 -6.67
N ILE A 1082 -43.18 5.55 -7.09
CA ILE A 1082 -43.55 6.36 -8.25
C ILE A 1082 -42.44 6.27 -9.32
N GLY A 1083 -42.79 6.01 -10.58
CA GLY A 1083 -41.83 5.92 -11.69
C GLY A 1083 -41.43 4.49 -12.06
N ASP A 1084 -40.13 4.20 -12.08
CA ASP A 1084 -39.57 2.91 -12.53
C ASP A 1084 -40.05 1.75 -11.63
N GLN A 1085 -40.80 0.81 -12.21
CA GLN A 1085 -41.48 -0.23 -11.46
C GLN A 1085 -40.54 -1.32 -10.93
N GLU A 1086 -39.41 -1.60 -11.59
CA GLU A 1086 -38.44 -2.57 -11.11
C GLU A 1086 -37.63 -2.00 -9.94
N ILE A 1087 -37.21 -0.71 -10.03
CA ILE A 1087 -36.62 -0.01 -8.88
C ILE A 1087 -37.64 0.02 -7.72
N GLY A 1088 -38.87 0.44 -8.00
CA GLY A 1088 -39.95 0.51 -7.01
C GLY A 1088 -40.30 -0.84 -6.37
N ALA A 1089 -40.06 -1.97 -7.03
CA ALA A 1089 -40.32 -3.30 -6.48
C ALA A 1089 -39.45 -3.61 -5.25
N TYR A 1090 -38.16 -3.21 -5.26
CA TYR A 1090 -37.27 -3.41 -4.10
C TYR A 1090 -37.80 -2.69 -2.86
N TYR A 1091 -38.18 -1.42 -2.99
CA TYR A 1091 -38.74 -0.64 -1.89
C TYR A 1091 -40.14 -1.14 -1.49
N LYS A 1092 -40.97 -1.58 -2.45
CA LYS A 1092 -42.28 -2.16 -2.13
C LYS A 1092 -42.17 -3.47 -1.32
N ASN A 1093 -41.13 -4.27 -1.51
CA ASN A 1093 -40.95 -5.48 -0.71
C ASN A 1093 -40.73 -5.16 0.77
N GLU A 1094 -39.97 -4.09 1.07
CA GLU A 1094 -39.72 -3.63 2.45
C GLU A 1094 -40.86 -2.77 3.02
N PHE A 1095 -41.62 -2.09 2.13
CA PHE A 1095 -42.80 -1.26 2.42
C PHE A 1095 -44.04 -1.77 1.65
N PRO A 1096 -44.64 -2.92 2.06
CA PRO A 1096 -45.68 -3.61 1.28
C PRO A 1096 -46.95 -2.79 1.08
N THR A 1097 -47.26 -1.84 1.97
CA THR A 1097 -48.40 -0.93 1.90
C THR A 1097 -48.26 0.15 0.81
N CYS A 1098 -47.06 0.39 0.26
CA CYS A 1098 -46.87 1.39 -0.78
C CYS A 1098 -47.44 0.95 -2.14
N ARG A 1099 -48.21 1.82 -2.82
CA ARG A 1099 -48.82 1.55 -4.14
C ARG A 1099 -47.86 1.86 -5.29
N PRO A 1100 -47.62 0.93 -6.24
CA PRO A 1100 -46.93 1.23 -7.48
C PRO A 1100 -47.68 2.26 -8.32
N THR A 1101 -46.95 3.26 -8.82
CA THR A 1101 -47.50 4.40 -9.58
C THR A 1101 -46.61 4.64 -10.81
N PRO A 1102 -46.94 4.07 -11.99
CA PRO A 1102 -46.02 4.07 -13.15
C PRO A 1102 -45.75 5.44 -13.79
N SER A 1103 -46.55 6.46 -13.46
CA SER A 1103 -46.33 7.84 -13.92
C SER A 1103 -45.23 8.53 -13.11
N TYR A 1104 -44.39 9.32 -13.76
CA TYR A 1104 -43.27 10.02 -13.09
C TYR A 1104 -43.62 11.41 -12.50
N GLY A 1105 -44.87 11.88 -12.61
CA GLY A 1105 -45.28 13.23 -12.20
C GLY A 1105 -44.83 14.34 -13.16
N VAL A 1106 -45.41 15.53 -13.07
CA VAL A 1106 -45.05 16.72 -13.88
C VAL A 1106 -44.39 17.76 -12.99
N GLY A 1107 -43.15 18.16 -13.31
CA GLY A 1107 -42.33 19.03 -12.46
C GLY A 1107 -41.45 18.30 -11.44
N TYR A 1108 -41.52 16.97 -11.39
CA TYR A 1108 -40.84 16.10 -10.42
C TYR A 1108 -39.39 15.82 -10.86
N LEU A 1109 -38.47 15.69 -9.90
CA LEU A 1109 -37.06 15.38 -10.16
C LEU A 1109 -36.92 14.06 -10.93
N VAL A 1110 -37.59 12.98 -10.51
CA VAL A 1110 -37.52 11.68 -11.20
C VAL A 1110 -37.97 11.74 -12.68
N ASN A 1111 -38.98 12.54 -13.02
CA ASN A 1111 -39.38 12.69 -14.43
C ASN A 1111 -38.31 13.41 -15.26
N TRP A 1112 -37.66 14.41 -14.69
CA TRP A 1112 -36.55 15.10 -15.35
C TRP A 1112 -35.30 14.21 -15.44
N ALA A 1113 -35.01 13.44 -14.39
CA ALA A 1113 -33.82 12.61 -14.27
C ALA A 1113 -33.79 11.53 -15.37
N ARG A 1114 -34.87 10.76 -15.56
CA ARG A 1114 -34.97 9.76 -16.63
C ARG A 1114 -34.76 10.33 -18.03
N ALA A 1115 -35.18 11.59 -18.25
CA ALA A 1115 -35.12 12.26 -19.55
C ALA A 1115 -33.76 12.90 -19.83
N SER A 1116 -33.00 13.28 -18.79
CA SER A 1116 -31.83 14.17 -18.92
C SER A 1116 -30.50 13.53 -18.51
N LEU A 1117 -30.55 12.49 -17.67
CA LEU A 1117 -29.35 11.83 -17.12
C LEU A 1117 -28.93 10.55 -17.87
N GLY A 1118 -29.59 10.25 -18.99
CA GLY A 1118 -29.13 9.21 -19.92
C GLY A 1118 -27.80 9.56 -20.58
N ASN A 1119 -27.16 8.54 -21.14
CA ASN A 1119 -26.00 8.65 -22.03
C ASN A 1119 -26.35 8.10 -23.43
N SER A 1120 -25.37 8.00 -24.32
CA SER A 1120 -25.58 7.55 -25.71
C SER A 1120 -26.10 6.12 -25.84
N SER A 1121 -25.93 5.29 -24.80
CA SER A 1121 -26.16 3.85 -24.85
C SER A 1121 -27.31 3.40 -23.93
N ARG A 1122 -27.63 4.18 -22.90
CA ARG A 1122 -28.63 3.83 -21.86
C ARG A 1122 -29.44 5.06 -21.43
N VAL A 1123 -30.75 4.89 -21.31
CA VAL A 1123 -31.63 5.85 -20.63
C VAL A 1123 -31.39 5.82 -19.12
N ALA A 1124 -31.57 6.95 -18.44
CA ALA A 1124 -31.52 6.96 -16.98
C ALA A 1124 -32.81 6.37 -16.40
N ARG A 1125 -32.66 5.65 -15.30
CA ARG A 1125 -33.76 5.03 -14.55
C ARG A 1125 -34.00 5.81 -13.26
N SER A 1126 -35.24 5.88 -12.79
CA SER A 1126 -35.52 6.61 -11.55
C SER A 1126 -36.84 6.23 -10.88
N ALA A 1127 -36.89 6.36 -9.55
CA ALA A 1127 -38.13 6.20 -8.79
C ALA A 1127 -38.16 7.16 -7.59
N LEU A 1128 -39.36 7.62 -7.25
CA LEU A 1128 -39.62 8.40 -6.04
C LEU A 1128 -40.37 7.49 -5.06
N ILE A 1129 -39.84 7.38 -3.85
CA ILE A 1129 -40.32 6.52 -2.77
C ILE A 1129 -41.02 7.40 -1.75
N GLU A 1130 -42.28 7.11 -1.47
CA GLU A 1130 -43.12 7.82 -0.51
C GLU A 1130 -43.40 6.88 0.66
N LEU A 1131 -42.78 7.17 1.81
CA LEU A 1131 -42.87 6.33 2.99
C LEU A 1131 -44.32 6.22 3.51
N PRO A 1132 -44.66 5.15 4.26
CA PRO A 1132 -46.02 5.01 4.80
C PRO A 1132 -46.31 6.02 5.94
N SER A 1133 -47.53 6.58 5.97
CA SER A 1133 -48.01 7.43 7.08
C SER A 1133 -48.72 6.67 8.20
N GLU A 1134 -49.15 5.43 7.96
CA GLU A 1134 -50.00 4.70 8.90
C GLU A 1134 -49.25 4.32 10.20
N GLY A 1135 -49.74 4.81 11.34
CA GLY A 1135 -49.11 4.62 12.66
C GLY A 1135 -47.94 5.56 12.95
N ILE A 1136 -47.59 6.45 12.02
CA ILE A 1136 -46.47 7.39 12.16
C ILE A 1136 -46.97 8.75 12.64
N THR A 1137 -46.44 9.21 13.77
CA THR A 1137 -46.89 10.45 14.46
C THR A 1137 -45.76 11.26 15.11
N ASN A 1138 -44.53 10.73 15.09
CA ASN A 1138 -43.31 11.34 15.63
C ASN A 1138 -42.08 10.47 15.28
N HIS A 1139 -40.88 11.01 15.49
CA HIS A 1139 -39.59 10.31 15.36
C HIS A 1139 -39.58 8.89 15.94
N GLN A 1140 -40.02 8.68 17.19
CA GLN A 1140 -39.96 7.36 17.82
C GLN A 1140 -40.84 6.32 17.08
N SER A 1141 -41.94 6.75 16.45
CA SER A 1141 -42.74 5.86 15.60
C SER A 1141 -42.05 5.47 14.29
N VAL A 1142 -41.25 6.36 13.69
CA VAL A 1142 -40.41 6.08 12.51
C VAL A 1142 -39.31 5.06 12.87
N VAL A 1143 -38.63 5.29 14.00
CA VAL A 1143 -37.62 4.36 14.55
C VAL A 1143 -38.23 2.99 14.86
N ASN A 1144 -39.36 2.95 15.57
CA ASN A 1144 -40.04 1.70 15.93
C ASN A 1144 -40.52 0.91 14.71
N ALA A 1145 -40.87 1.59 13.61
CA ALA A 1145 -41.27 0.95 12.37
C ALA A 1145 -40.08 0.45 11.52
N GLY A 1146 -38.85 0.82 11.89
CA GLY A 1146 -37.61 0.39 11.25
C GLY A 1146 -37.41 0.98 9.85
N TYR A 1147 -37.88 2.20 9.59
CA TYR A 1147 -37.89 2.78 8.25
C TYR A 1147 -36.49 2.95 7.64
N ALA A 1148 -35.49 3.29 8.46
CA ALA A 1148 -34.10 3.36 8.01
C ALA A 1148 -33.59 1.98 7.54
N ASP A 1149 -33.65 0.94 8.38
CA ASP A 1149 -33.22 -0.42 8.03
C ASP A 1149 -33.93 -0.95 6.79
N ARG A 1150 -35.26 -0.76 6.70
CA ARG A 1150 -36.08 -1.15 5.53
C ARG A 1150 -35.62 -0.45 4.25
N PHE A 1151 -35.50 0.87 4.28
CA PHE A 1151 -35.05 1.63 3.12
C PHE A 1151 -33.64 1.22 2.69
N ILE A 1152 -32.73 1.08 3.66
CA ILE A 1152 -31.33 0.68 3.44
C ILE A 1152 -31.23 -0.73 2.84
N ASN A 1153 -32.01 -1.69 3.35
CA ASN A 1153 -32.07 -3.06 2.81
C ASN A 1153 -32.58 -3.06 1.36
N ALA A 1154 -33.67 -2.32 1.08
CA ALA A 1154 -34.16 -2.15 -0.30
C ALA A 1154 -33.08 -1.52 -1.22
N THR A 1155 -32.40 -0.46 -0.77
CA THR A 1155 -31.35 0.21 -1.54
C THR A 1155 -30.17 -0.71 -1.84
N ILE A 1156 -29.67 -1.47 -0.86
CA ILE A 1156 -28.56 -2.42 -1.05
C ILE A 1156 -28.96 -3.55 -2.00
N ASN A 1157 -30.16 -4.13 -1.81
CA ASN A 1157 -30.66 -5.19 -2.67
C ASN A 1157 -30.88 -4.71 -4.11
N MET A 1158 -31.39 -3.48 -4.28
CA MET A 1158 -31.52 -2.82 -5.58
C MET A 1158 -30.16 -2.63 -6.26
N LEU A 1159 -29.16 -2.08 -5.57
CA LEU A 1159 -27.81 -1.86 -6.14
C LEU A 1159 -27.12 -3.19 -6.49
N ARG A 1160 -27.35 -4.25 -5.72
CA ARG A 1160 -26.84 -5.59 -6.04
C ARG A 1160 -27.56 -6.21 -7.25
N GLY A 1161 -28.88 -6.14 -7.30
CA GLY A 1161 -29.70 -6.79 -8.33
C GLY A 1161 -29.84 -6.06 -9.67
N ILE A 1162 -29.79 -4.72 -9.71
CA ILE A 1162 -29.96 -3.94 -10.95
C ILE A 1162 -28.62 -3.75 -11.68
N VAL A 1163 -28.65 -3.77 -13.02
CA VAL A 1163 -27.60 -3.31 -13.95
C VAL A 1163 -28.26 -2.63 -15.16
#